data_AF-A0A9E6CT50-F1
#
_entry.id   AF-A0A9E6CT50-F1
#
_cell.length_a   1.000
_cell.length_b   1.000
_cell.length_c   1.000
_cell.angle_alpha   90.00
_cell.angle_beta   90.00
_cell.angle_gamma   90.00
#
_symmetry.space_group_name_H-M   'P 1'
#
loop_
_entity.id
_entity.type
_entity.pdbx_description
1 polymer ?
#
loop_
_entity_poly.entity_id
_entity_poly.type
_entity_poly.pdbx_seq_one_letter_code
_entity_poly.pdbx_strand_id
1 'polypeptide(L)'
;MPRIPQFPKVIKSFRPRLSLFILLLGLVAPLLIAACGGGDPTQAPRPAATNTPQPPAATATVAPEPTAMMEATHTANKVEISSEGSLGSHLVDSDGMTLYLYTKDERNVSNCSGGCADAWPPLLVDGDPVAGEGLDAERLLAIKRADGSSQVTYNGKPLYYYAADAKPGDVVGQDKGDVWFLVSPDGGPIRTSAAVNATDSGTLGTILTDPSGNVLYLYTKDERSVSNCSGRCALAWPPLLTVGDPTPGEGLSADRIGVISRGDGAKQVTYNGWPLYYYDKDEKPGDAIGQDRGDVWFVVTTDGGAVYTNAPVNATENGALGSILTDAAGRSLYLYTKDERNVSNCSGGCALAWPPLITVEDPVPGEGLAADRIGTTARADGSKQVTYNGWPLYYYAPDEKPGDAIGQDRGGVWFVVTTDGGAVYTNAPVNAAVHAELGNILVDAAGRSLYLYTKDEPNVSNCAGGCALAWPPLITIADPVPGPGVAAASIGTITREDGSKQVTFGGDPLYYYAPDEKPGDALGQNRGEVWFVINVPEPLSMTLGASQDDTLYETTGKPLNNGAGQWVFAGNTANSELRRGLVTFNIASGLPAGAVVSSVTLTMNMSRSIGSDAAVGLHRVLADWQEGAVKGFGNEGAGGDAGQGDPTWTQRALETLDWDAPGGDFAPAASAAVTVQGAGNYTWNSTKQLIADAQSWLDDPTTNYGWLLQGDESKSKTAKRFDSKDNPTEGNRPALLVKYYAG
;
A
#
# COMPACT_ATOMS: atom_id res chain seq x y z
N MET A 1 -6.44 58.67 24.43
CA MET A 1 -5.79 58.47 25.75
C MET A 1 -6.82 57.84 26.68
N PRO A 2 -6.48 56.91 27.61
CA PRO A 2 -5.16 56.49 28.11
C PRO A 2 -4.66 55.15 27.48
N ARG A 3 -3.35 55.01 27.21
CA ARG A 3 -2.33 54.24 27.97
C ARG A 3 -2.60 52.73 28.16
N ILE A 4 -2.08 51.94 27.23
CA ILE A 4 -1.72 50.51 27.40
C ILE A 4 -0.32 50.45 28.08
N PRO A 5 -0.06 49.53 29.02
CA PRO A 5 1.23 49.46 29.73
C PRO A 5 2.35 48.85 28.86
N GLN A 6 3.54 49.45 28.92
CA GLN A 6 4.78 48.85 28.39
C GLN A 6 5.56 48.15 29.52
N PHE A 7 6.01 46.92 29.26
CA PHE A 7 7.04 46.21 30.03
C PHE A 7 7.90 45.35 29.07
N PRO A 8 9.12 44.92 29.45
CA PRO A 8 10.30 45.49 28.79
C PRO A 8 10.95 44.60 27.71
N LYS A 9 11.62 45.26 26.76
CA LYS A 9 12.57 44.60 25.83
C LYS A 9 13.76 44.03 26.61
N VAL A 10 13.83 42.70 26.74
CA VAL A 10 15.07 42.02 27.12
C VAL A 10 15.86 41.69 25.84
N ILE A 11 16.73 42.61 25.46
CA ILE A 11 17.72 42.35 24.39
C ILE A 11 18.83 41.46 24.99
N LYS A 12 18.78 40.15 24.73
CA LYS A 12 19.93 39.27 24.88
C LYS A 12 20.52 38.96 23.52
N SER A 13 21.62 39.64 23.20
CA SER A 13 22.40 39.39 21.98
C SER A 13 23.02 38.00 22.01
N PHE A 14 22.51 37.06 21.21
CA PHE A 14 23.22 35.82 20.91
C PHE A 14 24.20 36.07 19.76
N ARG A 15 25.49 36.12 20.10
CA ARG A 15 26.58 36.01 19.11
C ARG A 15 26.87 34.52 18.91
N PRO A 16 26.96 34.00 17.67
CA PRO A 16 27.49 32.65 17.47
C PRO A 16 28.99 32.67 17.83
N ARG A 17 29.39 31.89 18.84
CA ARG A 17 30.80 31.58 19.08
C ARG A 17 31.15 30.32 18.32
N LEU A 18 31.97 30.48 17.29
CA LEU A 18 32.63 29.38 16.60
C LEU A 18 33.63 28.72 17.57
N SER A 19 33.27 27.57 18.14
CA SER A 19 34.14 26.80 19.04
C SER A 19 34.84 25.67 18.30
N LEU A 20 36.06 25.97 17.86
CA LEU A 20 37.01 25.02 17.29
C LEU A 20 37.51 24.04 18.37
N PHE A 21 37.18 22.76 18.29
CA PHE A 21 37.75 21.74 19.18
C PHE A 21 39.04 21.16 18.57
N ILE A 22 40.17 21.68 19.03
CA ILE A 22 41.48 21.02 18.91
C ILE A 22 41.77 20.34 20.24
N LEU A 23 42.02 19.02 20.23
CA LEU A 23 42.77 18.34 21.28
C LEU A 23 43.86 17.50 20.62
N LEU A 24 45.11 17.67 21.08
CA LEU A 24 46.31 17.11 20.45
C LEU A 24 47.32 16.74 21.55
N LEU A 25 48.11 15.69 21.27
CA LEU A 25 49.29 15.18 21.99
C LEU A 25 49.12 14.31 23.25
N GLY A 26 49.83 13.16 23.23
CA GLY A 26 49.92 12.21 24.34
C GLY A 26 50.72 10.92 24.02
N LEU A 27 51.84 11.07 23.29
CA LEU A 27 52.99 10.17 23.05
C LEU A 27 53.08 8.82 23.83
N VAL A 28 53.26 7.65 23.18
CA VAL A 28 54.49 7.04 22.57
C VAL A 28 55.32 6.17 23.53
N ALA A 29 55.54 4.90 23.13
CA ALA A 29 56.88 4.24 23.07
C ALA A 29 56.79 2.86 22.35
N PRO A 30 57.72 2.52 21.43
CA PRO A 30 57.81 1.21 20.78
C PRO A 30 58.88 0.30 21.41
N LEU A 31 58.95 -0.97 21.00
CA LEU A 31 60.18 -1.77 21.20
C LEU A 31 60.42 -2.78 20.05
N LEU A 32 61.67 -2.82 19.58
CA LEU A 32 62.20 -3.73 18.57
C LEU A 32 63.71 -3.93 18.83
N ILE A 33 64.27 -5.01 18.25
CA ILE A 33 65.71 -5.28 17.95
C ILE A 33 66.45 -6.39 18.75
N ALA A 34 66.82 -7.44 17.98
CA ALA A 34 67.98 -8.36 18.08
C ALA A 34 68.12 -9.34 19.28
N ALA A 35 68.72 -10.55 19.14
CA ALA A 35 69.90 -10.86 18.31
C ALA A 35 70.17 -12.35 17.98
N CYS A 36 70.84 -12.55 16.82
CA CYS A 36 71.93 -13.50 16.48
C CYS A 36 71.82 -15.05 16.57
N GLY A 37 72.20 -15.69 15.44
CA GLY A 37 72.88 -17.00 15.35
C GLY A 37 71.97 -18.24 15.23
N GLY A 38 72.24 -19.26 14.40
CA GLY A 38 73.37 -19.53 13.50
C GLY A 38 73.85 -20.98 13.64
N GLY A 39 73.64 -21.83 12.64
CA GLY A 39 74.05 -23.24 12.69
C GLY A 39 73.50 -24.09 11.53
N ASP A 40 74.38 -24.45 10.60
CA ASP A 40 74.16 -25.36 9.46
C ASP A 40 74.80 -26.74 9.79
N PRO A 41 75.01 -27.67 8.84
CA PRO A 41 74.16 -28.83 8.53
C PRO A 41 74.70 -30.17 9.13
N THR A 42 74.40 -31.30 8.44
CA THR A 42 74.78 -32.71 8.68
C THR A 42 73.75 -33.54 9.50
N GLN A 43 73.50 -34.83 9.20
CA GLN A 43 74.27 -35.80 8.40
C GLN A 43 73.36 -36.83 7.69
N ALA A 44 73.75 -37.25 6.47
CA ALA A 44 73.18 -38.41 5.74
C ALA A 44 74.02 -39.70 6.03
N PRO A 45 73.63 -40.95 5.64
CA PRO A 45 73.64 -41.35 4.23
C PRO A 45 72.67 -42.47 3.73
N ARG A 46 72.54 -42.52 2.39
CA ARG A 46 72.40 -43.63 1.41
C ARG A 46 72.68 -45.10 1.85
N PRO A 47 72.26 -46.17 1.10
CA PRO A 47 72.15 -46.22 -0.38
C PRO A 47 70.94 -46.96 -1.00
N ALA A 48 70.93 -47.08 -2.33
CA ALA A 48 69.87 -47.68 -3.16
C ALA A 48 70.26 -49.06 -3.76
N ALA A 49 69.24 -49.91 -3.99
CA ALA A 49 69.20 -51.14 -4.82
C ALA A 49 67.76 -51.71 -4.73
N THR A 50 67.13 -52.45 -5.67
CA THR A 50 67.38 -52.81 -7.09
C THR A 50 66.07 -53.36 -7.71
N ASN A 51 66.01 -53.43 -9.05
CA ASN A 51 64.92 -53.87 -9.95
C ASN A 51 64.08 -55.15 -9.60
N THR A 52 62.74 -55.08 -9.87
CA THR A 52 61.82 -56.12 -10.44
C THR A 52 61.58 -57.46 -9.68
N PRO A 53 60.54 -58.32 -9.97
CA PRO A 53 59.47 -58.32 -11.01
C PRO A 53 58.01 -58.64 -10.50
N GLN A 54 57.11 -59.15 -11.38
CA GLN A 54 55.63 -59.35 -11.32
C GLN A 54 55.22 -60.50 -12.31
N PRO A 55 54.02 -61.17 -12.34
CA PRO A 55 52.76 -61.12 -11.55
C PRO A 55 52.56 -62.40 -10.65
N PRO A 56 51.38 -63.09 -10.40
CA PRO A 56 50.20 -63.45 -11.25
C PRO A 56 48.85 -62.84 -10.78
N ALA A 57 47.80 -62.57 -11.58
CA ALA A 57 47.10 -63.24 -12.70
C ALA A 57 45.92 -64.17 -12.29
N ALA A 58 44.67 -63.70 -12.49
CA ALA A 58 43.39 -64.43 -12.57
C ALA A 58 42.25 -63.40 -12.84
N THR A 59 41.29 -63.54 -13.77
CA THR A 59 41.09 -64.48 -14.90
C THR A 59 40.27 -63.74 -15.97
N ALA A 60 40.45 -64.06 -17.26
CA ALA A 60 39.69 -63.42 -18.34
C ALA A 60 38.32 -64.10 -18.61
N THR A 61 37.33 -63.29 -19.00
CA THR A 61 36.16 -63.73 -19.78
C THR A 61 35.96 -62.79 -20.96
N VAL A 62 35.46 -63.36 -22.06
CA VAL A 62 35.58 -62.83 -23.43
C VAL A 62 34.66 -61.63 -23.69
N ALA A 63 35.19 -60.59 -24.33
CA ALA A 63 34.40 -59.54 -24.96
C ALA A 63 34.03 -59.96 -26.40
N PRO A 64 32.78 -59.80 -26.86
CA PRO A 64 32.42 -59.96 -28.27
C PRO A 64 33.01 -58.81 -29.10
N GLU A 65 33.25 -59.08 -30.39
CA GLU A 65 33.71 -58.07 -31.36
C GLU A 65 32.69 -56.93 -31.54
N PRO A 66 33.14 -55.70 -31.88
CA PRO A 66 32.25 -54.60 -32.19
C PRO A 66 31.45 -54.93 -33.45
N THR A 67 30.14 -55.14 -33.29
CA THR A 67 29.23 -55.21 -34.43
C THR A 67 29.19 -53.85 -35.12
N ALA A 68 29.13 -53.87 -36.45
CA ALA A 68 29.31 -52.73 -37.35
C ALA A 68 28.68 -51.40 -36.86
N MET A 69 29.41 -50.32 -37.10
CA MET A 69 28.87 -48.95 -37.03
C MET A 69 27.63 -48.87 -37.91
N MET A 70 26.51 -48.43 -37.34
CA MET A 70 25.37 -48.00 -38.15
C MET A 70 25.72 -46.59 -38.64
N GLU A 71 26.18 -46.46 -39.89
CA GLU A 71 26.21 -45.18 -40.59
C GLU A 71 24.76 -44.72 -40.82
N ALA A 72 24.17 -44.14 -39.79
CA ALA A 72 22.85 -43.53 -39.83
C ALA A 72 22.97 -42.15 -40.48
N THR A 73 23.20 -42.13 -41.79
CA THR A 73 23.06 -40.92 -42.63
C THR A 73 21.58 -40.61 -42.83
N HIS A 74 20.89 -40.23 -41.74
CA HIS A 74 19.56 -39.62 -41.82
C HIS A 74 19.70 -38.28 -42.54
N THR A 75 19.51 -38.31 -43.86
CA THR A 75 19.27 -37.13 -44.70
C THR A 75 17.83 -36.68 -44.48
N ALA A 76 17.52 -36.31 -43.25
CA ALA A 76 16.23 -35.80 -42.84
C ALA A 76 16.08 -34.37 -43.32
N ASN A 77 15.74 -34.23 -44.61
CA ASN A 77 15.57 -32.94 -45.27
C ASN A 77 14.34 -32.17 -44.74
N LYS A 78 13.56 -32.71 -43.78
CA LYS A 78 12.38 -32.06 -43.21
C LYS A 78 12.44 -32.07 -41.68
N VAL A 79 12.18 -30.90 -41.09
CA VAL A 79 12.01 -30.70 -39.64
C VAL A 79 10.54 -30.43 -39.35
N GLU A 80 9.98 -31.04 -38.31
CA GLU A 80 8.56 -30.98 -37.95
C GLU A 80 8.37 -30.64 -36.46
N ILE A 81 7.12 -30.40 -36.04
CA ILE A 81 6.76 -30.19 -34.64
C ILE A 81 6.13 -31.48 -34.10
N SER A 82 6.70 -32.01 -33.03
CA SER A 82 6.06 -33.02 -32.18
C SER A 82 5.40 -32.33 -30.99
N SER A 83 4.17 -32.72 -30.66
CA SER A 83 3.49 -32.37 -29.41
C SER A 83 3.35 -33.57 -28.46
N GLU A 84 4.09 -34.66 -28.71
CA GLU A 84 4.06 -35.87 -27.90
C GLU A 84 4.94 -35.75 -26.65
N GLY A 85 4.49 -36.32 -25.53
CA GLY A 85 5.24 -36.32 -24.27
C GLY A 85 4.99 -35.13 -23.34
N SER A 86 5.67 -35.12 -22.18
CA SER A 86 5.40 -34.19 -21.07
C SER A 86 6.23 -32.90 -21.07
N LEU A 87 7.09 -32.70 -22.07
CA LEU A 87 7.97 -31.53 -22.17
C LEU A 87 7.39 -30.40 -23.04
N GLY A 88 6.22 -30.61 -23.64
CA GLY A 88 5.58 -29.66 -24.56
C GLY A 88 6.05 -29.80 -26.01
N SER A 89 5.51 -28.95 -26.88
CA SER A 89 5.77 -28.97 -28.31
C SER A 89 7.23 -28.66 -28.63
N HIS A 90 7.89 -29.49 -29.45
CA HIS A 90 9.32 -29.40 -29.75
C HIS A 90 9.64 -29.86 -31.18
N LEU A 91 10.84 -29.55 -31.66
CA LEU A 91 11.30 -29.94 -32.99
C LEU A 91 11.70 -31.42 -33.03
N VAL A 92 11.28 -32.10 -34.10
CA VAL A 92 11.69 -33.44 -34.49
C VAL A 92 12.09 -33.45 -35.96
N ASP A 93 12.77 -34.50 -36.40
CA ASP A 93 12.95 -34.78 -37.83
C ASP A 93 11.74 -35.51 -38.44
N SER A 94 11.80 -35.83 -39.74
CA SER A 94 10.73 -36.54 -40.46
C SER A 94 10.46 -37.98 -40.01
N ASP A 95 11.39 -38.59 -39.26
CA ASP A 95 11.20 -39.92 -38.66
C ASP A 95 10.66 -39.81 -37.22
N GLY A 96 10.56 -38.59 -36.67
CA GLY A 96 10.11 -38.29 -35.31
C GLY A 96 11.21 -38.31 -34.25
N MET A 97 12.48 -38.30 -34.66
CA MET A 97 13.63 -38.24 -33.74
C MET A 97 13.80 -36.82 -33.19
N THR A 98 14.02 -36.72 -31.87
CA THR A 98 14.12 -35.45 -31.14
C THR A 98 15.32 -34.61 -31.57
N LEU A 99 15.09 -33.31 -31.78
CA LEU A 99 16.13 -32.35 -32.11
C LEU A 99 16.44 -31.40 -30.94
N TYR A 100 17.74 -31.21 -30.73
CA TYR A 100 18.34 -30.46 -29.64
C TYR A 100 19.12 -29.25 -30.15
N LEU A 101 19.22 -28.22 -29.30
CA LEU A 101 20.21 -27.13 -29.45
C LEU A 101 21.26 -27.19 -28.34
N TYR A 102 22.42 -26.61 -28.64
CA TYR A 102 23.50 -26.38 -27.68
C TYR A 102 23.52 -24.90 -27.26
N THR A 103 23.42 -24.59 -25.96
CA THR A 103 23.40 -23.19 -25.49
C THR A 103 24.73 -22.46 -25.66
N LYS A 104 25.83 -23.19 -25.89
CA LYS A 104 27.16 -22.64 -26.17
C LYS A 104 27.44 -22.46 -27.67
N ASP A 105 26.48 -22.72 -28.55
CA ASP A 105 26.59 -22.36 -29.95
C ASP A 105 26.26 -20.88 -30.17
N GLU A 106 27.16 -20.20 -30.87
CA GLU A 106 26.91 -18.86 -31.40
C GLU A 106 25.91 -18.92 -32.57
N ARG A 107 25.32 -17.78 -32.94
CA ARG A 107 24.31 -17.77 -34.02
C ARG A 107 24.97 -18.15 -35.34
N ASN A 108 24.40 -19.17 -35.99
CA ASN A 108 24.88 -19.78 -37.24
C ASN A 108 26.28 -20.44 -37.14
N VAL A 109 26.76 -20.77 -35.93
CA VAL A 109 28.08 -21.39 -35.72
C VAL A 109 27.97 -22.56 -34.74
N SER A 110 28.35 -23.75 -35.18
CA SER A 110 28.47 -24.93 -34.32
C SER A 110 29.84 -24.96 -33.63
N ASN A 111 29.83 -24.89 -32.30
CA ASN A 111 30.97 -25.11 -31.43
C ASN A 111 31.12 -26.59 -31.03
N CYS A 112 30.14 -27.45 -31.35
CA CYS A 112 30.19 -28.90 -31.11
C CYS A 112 30.91 -29.65 -32.25
N SER A 113 32.09 -30.19 -31.98
CA SER A 113 32.91 -30.95 -32.93
C SER A 113 33.69 -32.10 -32.27
N GLY A 114 34.22 -33.04 -33.07
CA GLY A 114 34.91 -34.24 -32.58
C GLY A 114 34.05 -35.05 -31.63
N GLY A 115 34.60 -35.45 -30.48
CA GLY A 115 33.89 -36.20 -29.44
C GLY A 115 32.60 -35.54 -28.89
N CYS A 116 32.39 -34.23 -29.12
CA CYS A 116 31.09 -33.61 -28.89
C CYS A 116 30.07 -34.09 -29.94
N ALA A 117 30.42 -34.02 -31.23
CA ALA A 117 29.57 -34.45 -32.33
C ALA A 117 29.35 -35.97 -32.36
N ASP A 118 30.28 -36.76 -31.81
CA ASP A 118 30.08 -38.22 -31.64
C ASP A 118 28.95 -38.53 -30.64
N ALA A 119 28.77 -37.69 -29.61
CA ALA A 119 27.70 -37.81 -28.62
C ALA A 119 26.42 -37.04 -29.01
N TRP A 120 26.57 -35.99 -29.83
CA TRP A 120 25.51 -35.11 -30.31
C TRP A 120 25.61 -34.97 -31.83
N PRO A 121 25.16 -35.97 -32.61
CA PRO A 121 25.31 -35.95 -34.06
C PRO A 121 24.58 -34.73 -34.66
N PRO A 122 25.25 -33.90 -35.49
CA PRO A 122 24.60 -32.76 -36.13
C PRO A 122 23.52 -33.26 -37.11
N LEU A 123 22.38 -32.57 -37.16
CA LEU A 123 21.39 -32.79 -38.22
C LEU A 123 21.96 -32.28 -39.55
N LEU A 124 22.38 -33.19 -40.43
CA LEU A 124 23.00 -32.85 -41.72
C LEU A 124 21.97 -32.82 -42.85
N VAL A 125 22.19 -31.94 -43.83
CA VAL A 125 21.30 -31.77 -45.01
C VAL A 125 22.10 -31.61 -46.31
N ASP A 126 21.68 -32.32 -47.35
CA ASP A 126 22.19 -32.15 -48.72
C ASP A 126 21.23 -31.29 -49.54
N GLY A 127 21.38 -29.97 -49.42
CA GLY A 127 20.53 -28.97 -50.05
C GLY A 127 19.89 -28.03 -49.03
N ASP A 128 18.71 -27.49 -49.38
CA ASP A 128 17.93 -26.64 -48.50
C ASP A 128 17.01 -27.48 -47.60
N PRO A 129 16.94 -27.22 -46.28
CA PRO A 129 16.05 -27.92 -45.38
C PRO A 129 14.59 -27.45 -45.54
N VAL A 130 13.64 -28.36 -45.30
CA VAL A 130 12.20 -28.15 -45.49
C VAL A 130 11.51 -28.03 -44.13
N ALA A 131 10.78 -26.93 -43.92
CA ALA A 131 9.94 -26.78 -42.74
C ALA A 131 8.63 -27.58 -42.88
N GLY A 132 8.25 -28.29 -41.82
CA GLY A 132 6.95 -28.91 -41.64
C GLY A 132 5.84 -27.90 -41.36
N GLU A 133 4.61 -28.39 -41.24
CA GLU A 133 3.45 -27.56 -40.94
C GLU A 133 3.62 -26.87 -39.57
N GLY A 134 3.31 -25.57 -39.51
CA GLY A 134 3.47 -24.76 -38.30
C GLY A 134 4.88 -24.18 -38.05
N LEU A 135 5.91 -24.60 -38.79
CA LEU A 135 7.26 -24.03 -38.68
C LEU A 135 7.50 -22.89 -39.69
N ASP A 136 8.30 -21.91 -39.28
CA ASP A 136 8.70 -20.81 -40.17
C ASP A 136 9.89 -21.25 -41.05
N ALA A 137 9.61 -21.43 -42.34
CA ALA A 137 10.61 -21.79 -43.34
C ALA A 137 11.73 -20.75 -43.50
N GLU A 138 11.49 -19.46 -43.20
CA GLU A 138 12.53 -18.42 -43.27
C GLU A 138 13.61 -18.60 -42.19
N ARG A 139 13.31 -19.39 -41.15
CA ARG A 139 14.19 -19.63 -39.99
C ARG A 139 14.91 -20.97 -40.04
N LEU A 140 14.54 -21.87 -40.95
CA LEU A 140 15.19 -23.17 -41.14
C LEU A 140 16.24 -23.04 -42.25
N LEU A 141 17.51 -22.96 -41.86
CA LEU A 141 18.63 -22.67 -42.77
C LEU A 141 19.76 -23.68 -42.59
N ALA A 142 20.66 -23.81 -43.55
CA ALA A 142 21.86 -24.64 -43.42
C ALA A 142 23.13 -23.79 -43.20
N ILE A 143 24.00 -24.21 -42.28
CA ILE A 143 25.34 -23.64 -42.07
C ILE A 143 26.41 -24.63 -42.53
N LYS A 144 27.57 -24.11 -42.96
CA LYS A 144 28.74 -24.94 -43.23
C LYS A 144 29.58 -25.12 -41.97
N ARG A 145 29.75 -26.38 -41.57
CA ARG A 145 30.62 -26.80 -40.47
C ARG A 145 32.09 -26.78 -40.91
N ALA A 146 33.00 -26.77 -39.93
CA ALA A 146 34.46 -26.77 -40.18
C ALA A 146 34.96 -28.05 -40.89
N ASP A 147 34.20 -29.15 -40.79
CA ASP A 147 34.42 -30.42 -41.50
C ASP A 147 33.91 -30.41 -42.96
N GLY A 148 33.26 -29.33 -43.41
CA GLY A 148 32.70 -29.16 -44.76
C GLY A 148 31.25 -29.63 -44.93
N SER A 149 30.69 -30.35 -43.96
CA SER A 149 29.28 -30.77 -44.00
C SER A 149 28.33 -29.57 -43.82
N SER A 150 27.08 -29.74 -44.30
CA SER A 150 26.00 -28.76 -44.11
C SER A 150 25.12 -29.22 -42.95
N GLN A 151 25.00 -28.40 -41.90
CA GLN A 151 24.14 -28.68 -40.75
C GLN A 151 22.92 -27.77 -40.75
N VAL A 152 21.75 -28.33 -40.44
CA VAL A 152 20.51 -27.58 -40.27
C VAL A 152 20.58 -26.73 -38.99
N THR A 153 20.09 -25.52 -39.10
CA THR A 153 19.86 -24.57 -38.02
C THR A 153 18.39 -24.17 -38.02
N TYR A 154 17.83 -23.91 -36.85
CA TYR A 154 16.55 -23.22 -36.73
C TYR A 154 16.71 -21.95 -35.88
N ASN A 155 16.23 -20.81 -36.37
CA ASN A 155 16.50 -19.47 -35.80
C ASN A 155 18.02 -19.13 -35.71
N GLY A 156 18.84 -19.82 -36.51
CA GLY A 156 20.30 -19.77 -36.42
C GLY A 156 20.90 -20.47 -35.20
N LYS A 157 20.16 -21.34 -34.50
CA LYS A 157 20.73 -22.32 -33.55
C LYS A 157 20.95 -23.64 -34.29
N PRO A 158 22.17 -24.22 -34.29
CA PRO A 158 22.43 -25.51 -34.91
C PRO A 158 21.64 -26.63 -34.24
N LEU A 159 21.09 -27.55 -35.05
CA LEU A 159 20.27 -28.67 -34.60
C LEU A 159 21.08 -29.95 -34.53
N TYR A 160 20.86 -30.74 -33.49
CA TYR A 160 21.56 -31.98 -33.21
C TYR A 160 20.59 -33.06 -32.76
N TYR A 161 20.95 -34.31 -33.05
CA TYR A 161 20.44 -35.49 -32.37
C TYR A 161 21.23 -35.74 -31.08
N TYR A 162 20.76 -36.67 -30.26
CA TYR A 162 21.54 -37.24 -29.15
C TYR A 162 21.78 -38.72 -29.38
N ALA A 163 23.05 -39.16 -29.31
CA ALA A 163 23.45 -40.51 -29.72
C ALA A 163 22.90 -41.67 -28.85
N ALA A 164 22.21 -41.37 -27.74
CA ALA A 164 21.57 -42.38 -26.89
C ALA A 164 20.03 -42.36 -26.96
N ASP A 165 19.43 -41.48 -27.76
CA ASP A 165 18.01 -41.59 -28.12
C ASP A 165 17.86 -42.66 -29.22
N ALA A 166 17.08 -43.72 -28.94
CA ALA A 166 17.10 -44.95 -29.73
C ALA A 166 15.87 -45.12 -30.63
N LYS A 167 14.85 -44.27 -30.45
CA LYS A 167 13.58 -44.29 -31.20
C LYS A 167 12.91 -42.91 -31.16
N PRO A 168 11.93 -42.66 -32.05
CA PRO A 168 11.12 -41.44 -32.03
C PRO A 168 10.47 -41.17 -30.66
N GLY A 169 10.51 -39.91 -30.23
CA GLY A 169 10.03 -39.46 -28.93
C GLY A 169 10.90 -39.81 -27.70
N ASP A 170 12.06 -40.43 -27.87
CA ASP A 170 13.07 -40.46 -26.80
C ASP A 170 13.63 -39.04 -26.58
N VAL A 171 13.78 -38.64 -25.32
CA VAL A 171 14.21 -37.28 -24.92
C VAL A 171 15.37 -37.32 -23.91
N VAL A 172 16.23 -38.34 -23.97
CA VAL A 172 17.28 -38.63 -22.97
C VAL A 172 18.41 -37.60 -22.99
N GLY A 173 18.53 -36.83 -24.08
CA GLY A 173 19.42 -35.68 -24.16
C GLY A 173 18.94 -34.44 -23.41
N GLN A 174 17.69 -34.40 -22.94
CA GLN A 174 17.13 -33.19 -22.33
C GLN A 174 17.90 -32.79 -21.07
N ASP A 175 18.25 -31.51 -20.97
CA ASP A 175 18.89 -30.90 -19.80
C ASP A 175 20.27 -31.51 -19.47
N LYS A 176 20.94 -32.09 -20.48
CA LYS A 176 22.26 -32.70 -20.31
C LYS A 176 23.31 -31.63 -19.97
N GLY A 177 23.60 -31.52 -18.68
CA GLY A 177 24.63 -30.62 -18.16
C GLY A 177 24.26 -29.13 -18.28
N ASP A 178 22.96 -28.79 -18.25
CA ASP A 178 22.43 -27.42 -18.37
C ASP A 178 22.86 -26.68 -19.65
N VAL A 179 23.18 -27.43 -20.71
CA VAL A 179 23.63 -26.87 -21.99
C VAL A 179 23.00 -27.48 -23.24
N TRP A 180 22.25 -28.58 -23.09
CA TRP A 180 21.57 -29.28 -24.18
C TRP A 180 20.07 -29.34 -23.91
N PHE A 181 19.26 -28.81 -24.83
CA PHE A 181 17.81 -28.68 -24.64
C PHE A 181 17.03 -28.98 -25.91
N LEU A 182 15.82 -29.53 -25.74
CA LEU A 182 14.81 -29.59 -26.80
C LEU A 182 14.58 -28.19 -27.38
N VAL A 183 14.43 -28.11 -28.70
CA VAL A 183 14.14 -26.86 -29.40
C VAL A 183 12.63 -26.66 -29.49
N SER A 184 12.12 -25.50 -29.09
CA SER A 184 10.70 -25.15 -29.25
C SER A 184 10.36 -24.74 -30.69
N PRO A 185 9.07 -24.71 -31.09
CA PRO A 185 8.62 -24.11 -32.35
C PRO A 185 9.03 -22.63 -32.50
N ASP A 186 9.16 -21.90 -31.39
CA ASP A 186 9.69 -20.53 -31.33
C ASP A 186 11.24 -20.47 -31.40
N GLY A 187 11.92 -21.61 -31.56
CA GLY A 187 13.36 -21.73 -31.76
C GLY A 187 14.22 -21.42 -30.54
N GLY A 188 13.63 -21.48 -29.34
CA GLY A 188 14.33 -21.33 -28.06
C GLY A 188 14.49 -22.68 -27.33
N PRO A 189 15.34 -22.75 -26.30
CA PRO A 189 15.46 -23.95 -25.46
C PRO A 189 14.23 -24.13 -24.57
N ILE A 190 13.70 -25.35 -24.50
CA ILE A 190 12.73 -25.74 -23.49
C ILE A 190 13.50 -26.16 -22.23
N ARG A 191 13.39 -25.42 -21.13
CA ARG A 191 14.07 -25.77 -19.85
C ARG A 191 13.19 -26.65 -18.96
N THR A 192 13.81 -27.56 -18.21
CA THR A 192 13.13 -28.39 -17.20
C THR A 192 12.65 -27.53 -16.02
N SER A 193 13.54 -26.71 -15.47
CA SER A 193 13.27 -25.58 -14.59
C SER A 193 14.09 -24.40 -15.09
N ALA A 194 13.43 -23.33 -15.50
CA ALA A 194 14.10 -22.09 -15.88
C ALA A 194 14.48 -21.28 -14.64
N ALA A 195 15.70 -20.74 -14.62
CA ALA A 195 16.16 -19.85 -13.56
C ALA A 195 16.19 -18.39 -14.04
N VAL A 196 15.94 -17.46 -13.13
CA VAL A 196 16.01 -16.01 -13.36
C VAL A 196 16.92 -15.39 -12.30
N ASN A 197 17.90 -14.59 -12.69
CA ASN A 197 18.89 -13.95 -11.82
C ASN A 197 18.75 -12.42 -11.82
N ALA A 198 19.27 -11.77 -10.79
CA ALA A 198 19.52 -10.34 -10.76
C ALA A 198 20.96 -10.05 -11.22
N THR A 199 21.13 -9.16 -12.20
CA THR A 199 22.45 -8.77 -12.73
C THR A 199 22.54 -7.25 -12.84
N ASP A 200 23.66 -6.67 -12.38
CA ASP A 200 23.96 -5.25 -12.57
C ASP A 200 24.37 -4.98 -14.04
N SER A 201 23.56 -4.16 -14.73
CA SER A 201 23.78 -3.71 -16.11
C SER A 201 24.44 -2.32 -16.17
N GLY A 202 24.76 -1.72 -15.02
CA GLY A 202 25.35 -0.41 -14.88
C GLY A 202 24.35 0.70 -15.22
N THR A 203 24.18 1.03 -16.51
CA THR A 203 23.32 2.15 -16.92
C THR A 203 21.82 1.85 -16.79
N LEU A 204 21.41 0.59 -16.94
CA LEU A 204 20.02 0.14 -16.74
C LEU A 204 19.73 -0.27 -15.28
N GLY A 205 20.73 -0.16 -14.39
CA GLY A 205 20.65 -0.65 -13.01
C GLY A 205 20.64 -2.18 -12.90
N THR A 206 20.07 -2.70 -11.81
CA THR A 206 19.94 -4.15 -11.59
C THR A 206 18.71 -4.70 -12.33
N ILE A 207 18.94 -5.56 -13.32
CA ILE A 207 17.92 -6.12 -14.22
C ILE A 207 17.83 -7.64 -14.11
N LEU A 208 16.76 -8.23 -14.66
CA LEU A 208 16.58 -9.67 -14.76
C LEU A 208 17.37 -10.25 -15.94
N THR A 209 18.09 -11.34 -15.67
CA THR A 209 18.77 -12.17 -16.69
C THR A 209 18.50 -13.65 -16.46
N ASP A 210 18.88 -14.51 -17.41
CA ASP A 210 19.05 -15.95 -17.13
C ASP A 210 20.42 -16.23 -16.47
N PRO A 211 20.75 -17.49 -16.10
CA PRO A 211 22.05 -17.85 -15.50
C PRO A 211 23.26 -17.70 -16.42
N SER A 212 23.04 -17.58 -17.73
CA SER A 212 24.10 -17.28 -18.71
C SER A 212 24.34 -15.78 -18.86
N GLY A 213 23.50 -14.93 -18.23
CA GLY A 213 23.57 -13.47 -18.31
C GLY A 213 22.82 -12.87 -19.51
N ASN A 214 21.98 -13.65 -20.20
CA ASN A 214 21.13 -13.12 -21.27
C ASN A 214 19.99 -12.28 -20.66
N VAL A 215 19.75 -11.09 -21.19
CA VAL A 215 18.77 -10.13 -20.65
C VAL A 215 17.33 -10.61 -20.88
N LEU A 216 16.47 -10.35 -19.89
CA LEU A 216 15.04 -10.65 -19.94
C LEU A 216 14.20 -9.38 -20.02
N TYR A 217 13.20 -9.43 -20.91
CA TYR A 217 12.30 -8.33 -21.25
C TYR A 217 10.86 -8.66 -20.87
N LEU A 218 10.08 -7.60 -20.67
CA LEU A 218 8.62 -7.64 -20.64
C LEU A 218 8.03 -6.94 -21.87
N TYR A 219 6.80 -7.29 -22.21
CA TYR A 219 6.00 -6.63 -23.24
C TYR A 219 4.86 -5.86 -22.60
N THR A 220 4.80 -4.53 -22.77
CA THR A 220 3.76 -3.68 -22.15
C THR A 220 2.37 -3.84 -22.75
N LYS A 221 2.22 -4.63 -23.81
CA LYS A 221 0.90 -5.04 -24.34
C LYS A 221 0.47 -6.43 -23.86
N ASP A 222 1.27 -7.11 -23.05
CA ASP A 222 0.79 -8.23 -22.26
C ASP A 222 -0.08 -7.73 -21.09
N GLU A 223 -0.90 -8.63 -20.56
CA GLU A 223 -1.58 -8.43 -19.28
C GLU A 223 -0.84 -9.27 -18.22
N ARG A 224 -1.05 -8.99 -16.93
CA ARG A 224 -0.46 -9.84 -15.88
C ARG A 224 -0.99 -11.27 -16.05
N SER A 225 -0.07 -12.21 -16.09
CA SER A 225 -0.30 -13.63 -16.31
C SER A 225 -0.87 -14.01 -17.71
N VAL A 226 -0.80 -13.12 -18.71
CA VAL A 226 -1.26 -13.41 -20.08
C VAL A 226 -0.25 -12.90 -21.12
N SER A 227 0.28 -13.81 -21.94
CA SER A 227 1.12 -13.47 -23.10
C SER A 227 0.27 -13.20 -24.34
N ASN A 228 0.32 -11.97 -24.84
CA ASN A 228 -0.21 -11.55 -26.13
C ASN A 228 0.84 -11.67 -27.26
N CYS A 229 2.09 -12.02 -26.95
CA CYS A 229 3.16 -12.24 -27.92
C CYS A 229 3.23 -13.70 -28.41
N SER A 230 2.69 -13.96 -29.60
CA SER A 230 2.71 -15.27 -30.29
C SER A 230 3.08 -15.16 -31.77
N GLY A 231 3.36 -16.30 -32.42
CA GLY A 231 3.76 -16.34 -33.83
C GLY A 231 4.97 -15.44 -34.10
N ARG A 232 4.93 -14.62 -35.16
CA ARG A 232 6.06 -13.72 -35.52
C ARG A 232 6.50 -12.76 -34.39
N CYS A 233 5.66 -12.49 -33.39
CA CYS A 233 6.09 -11.79 -32.19
C CYS A 233 7.08 -12.65 -31.37
N ALA A 234 6.68 -13.87 -31.01
CA ALA A 234 7.53 -14.82 -30.26
C ALA A 234 8.78 -15.25 -31.04
N LEU A 235 8.76 -15.17 -32.38
CA LEU A 235 9.95 -15.40 -33.21
C LEU A 235 11.03 -14.32 -33.01
N ALA A 236 10.64 -13.05 -32.83
CA ALA A 236 11.55 -11.94 -32.55
C ALA A 236 11.82 -11.74 -31.05
N TRP A 237 10.91 -12.22 -30.19
CA TRP A 237 10.96 -12.15 -28.74
C TRP A 237 10.73 -13.54 -28.13
N PRO A 238 11.72 -14.45 -28.16
CA PRO A 238 11.52 -15.82 -27.71
C PRO A 238 11.10 -15.88 -26.24
N PRO A 239 9.97 -16.54 -25.88
CA PRO A 239 9.54 -16.64 -24.49
C PRO A 239 10.54 -17.47 -23.66
N LEU A 240 10.72 -17.10 -22.38
CA LEU A 240 11.47 -17.93 -21.44
C LEU A 240 10.61 -19.13 -21.03
N LEU A 241 10.83 -20.28 -21.70
CA LEU A 241 10.04 -21.49 -21.49
C LEU A 241 10.56 -22.38 -20.35
N THR A 242 9.64 -23.00 -19.61
CA THR A 242 9.93 -23.94 -18.52
C THR A 242 8.89 -25.07 -18.47
N VAL A 243 9.23 -26.26 -18.00
CA VAL A 243 8.26 -27.37 -17.84
C VAL A 243 7.75 -27.48 -16.40
N GLY A 244 8.67 -27.45 -15.44
CA GLY A 244 8.42 -27.42 -14.01
C GLY A 244 8.49 -25.99 -13.45
N ASP A 245 8.52 -25.90 -12.12
CA ASP A 245 8.55 -24.63 -11.41
C ASP A 245 9.90 -23.92 -11.63
N PRO A 246 9.91 -22.63 -12.00
CA PRO A 246 11.11 -21.85 -12.23
C PRO A 246 11.76 -21.42 -10.91
N THR A 247 13.06 -21.15 -10.94
CA THR A 247 13.85 -20.85 -9.74
C THR A 247 14.34 -19.40 -9.71
N PRO A 248 14.17 -18.68 -8.59
CA PRO A 248 14.74 -17.35 -8.41
C PRO A 248 16.22 -17.46 -7.99
N GLY A 249 17.07 -16.66 -8.61
CA GLY A 249 18.46 -16.47 -8.21
C GLY A 249 18.59 -15.63 -6.94
N GLU A 250 19.83 -15.50 -6.45
CA GLU A 250 20.13 -14.71 -5.26
C GLU A 250 19.67 -13.25 -5.43
N GLY A 251 19.03 -12.69 -4.40
CA GLY A 251 18.45 -11.34 -4.42
C GLY A 251 17.05 -11.23 -5.03
N LEU A 252 16.53 -12.27 -5.70
CA LEU A 252 15.13 -12.30 -6.17
C LEU A 252 14.21 -13.02 -5.18
N SER A 253 12.99 -12.49 -5.02
CA SER A 253 11.98 -13.07 -4.12
C SER A 253 11.18 -14.18 -4.81
N ALA A 254 10.99 -15.32 -4.14
CA ALA A 254 10.37 -16.52 -4.74
C ALA A 254 8.86 -16.40 -4.98
N ASP A 255 8.18 -15.47 -4.31
CA ASP A 255 6.77 -15.12 -4.55
C ASP A 255 6.56 -14.30 -5.84
N ARG A 256 7.64 -13.75 -6.41
CA ARG A 256 7.60 -12.98 -7.67
C ARG A 256 7.72 -13.87 -8.91
N ILE A 257 8.32 -15.05 -8.82
CA ILE A 257 8.51 -15.92 -10.00
C ILE A 257 7.33 -16.89 -10.14
N GLY A 258 6.81 -17.04 -11.36
CA GLY A 258 5.64 -17.87 -11.62
C GLY A 258 5.62 -18.42 -13.04
N VAL A 259 4.54 -19.12 -13.42
CA VAL A 259 4.39 -19.73 -14.75
C VAL A 259 3.00 -19.45 -15.30
N ILE A 260 2.92 -19.16 -16.59
CA ILE A 260 1.67 -19.11 -17.37
C ILE A 260 1.64 -20.24 -18.40
N SER A 261 0.44 -20.65 -18.78
CA SER A 261 0.23 -21.48 -19.97
C SER A 261 -0.07 -20.58 -21.16
N ARG A 262 0.71 -20.69 -22.23
CA ARG A 262 0.51 -19.97 -23.50
C ARG A 262 -0.56 -20.69 -24.34
N GLY A 263 -1.10 -19.97 -25.33
CA GLY A 263 -2.11 -20.54 -26.26
C GLY A 263 -1.58 -21.67 -27.15
N ASP A 264 -0.26 -21.79 -27.30
CA ASP A 264 0.45 -22.87 -27.98
C ASP A 264 0.67 -24.12 -27.09
N GLY A 265 0.24 -24.07 -25.82
CA GLY A 265 0.41 -25.13 -24.82
C GLY A 265 1.76 -25.12 -24.09
N ALA A 266 2.72 -24.28 -24.50
CA ALA A 266 3.98 -24.12 -23.79
C ALA A 266 3.79 -23.34 -22.49
N LYS A 267 4.64 -23.63 -21.51
CA LYS A 267 4.68 -22.94 -20.22
C LYS A 267 5.78 -21.89 -20.23
N GLN A 268 5.45 -20.66 -19.89
CA GLN A 268 6.37 -19.52 -19.89
C GLN A 268 6.55 -18.97 -18.48
N VAL A 269 7.79 -18.62 -18.13
CA VAL A 269 8.13 -17.96 -16.88
C VAL A 269 7.56 -16.55 -16.87
N THR A 270 7.02 -16.18 -15.71
CA THR A 270 6.65 -14.80 -15.39
C THR A 270 7.49 -14.29 -14.23
N TYR A 271 7.71 -12.98 -14.21
CA TYR A 271 8.21 -12.28 -13.02
C TYR A 271 7.23 -11.16 -12.64
N ASN A 272 6.77 -11.15 -11.39
CA ASN A 272 5.64 -10.35 -10.93
C ASN A 272 4.38 -10.52 -11.82
N GLY A 273 4.19 -11.72 -12.39
CA GLY A 273 3.13 -11.99 -13.37
C GLY A 273 3.39 -11.47 -14.79
N TRP A 274 4.41 -10.64 -15.04
CA TRP A 274 4.78 -10.25 -16.41
C TRP A 274 5.44 -11.43 -17.15
N PRO A 275 4.97 -11.83 -18.34
CA PRO A 275 5.64 -12.85 -19.15
C PRO A 275 7.05 -12.38 -19.54
N LEU A 276 8.05 -13.26 -19.36
CA LEU A 276 9.45 -12.96 -19.65
C LEU A 276 9.85 -13.47 -21.03
N TYR A 277 10.61 -12.64 -21.75
CA TYR A 277 11.10 -12.92 -23.09
C TYR A 277 12.60 -12.61 -23.20
N TYR A 278 13.26 -13.31 -24.11
CA TYR A 278 14.54 -12.89 -24.69
C TYR A 278 14.29 -11.99 -25.91
N TYR A 279 15.34 -11.38 -26.46
CA TYR A 279 15.28 -10.69 -27.75
C TYR A 279 16.20 -11.35 -28.78
N ASP A 280 15.72 -11.56 -30.01
CA ASP A 280 16.45 -12.36 -31.01
C ASP A 280 17.73 -11.71 -31.54
N LYS A 281 17.98 -10.41 -31.29
CA LYS A 281 19.22 -9.71 -31.71
C LYS A 281 20.22 -9.49 -30.58
N ASP A 282 19.93 -9.91 -29.37
CA ASP A 282 20.96 -9.98 -28.32
C ASP A 282 21.87 -11.17 -28.64
N GLU A 283 23.14 -10.92 -28.92
CA GLU A 283 24.10 -11.93 -29.39
C GLU A 283 24.99 -12.46 -28.26
N LYS A 284 25.13 -11.70 -27.17
CA LYS A 284 26.00 -11.98 -26.03
C LYS A 284 25.31 -11.70 -24.69
N PRO A 285 25.74 -12.36 -23.60
CA PRO A 285 25.34 -11.99 -22.25
C PRO A 285 25.55 -10.51 -21.97
N GLY A 286 24.53 -9.85 -21.40
CA GLY A 286 24.51 -8.41 -21.14
C GLY A 286 24.11 -7.52 -22.32
N ASP A 287 23.94 -8.06 -23.54
CA ASP A 287 23.31 -7.29 -24.63
C ASP A 287 21.86 -6.95 -24.24
N ALA A 288 21.50 -5.67 -24.37
CA ALA A 288 20.17 -5.14 -24.04
C ALA A 288 19.56 -4.40 -25.26
N ILE A 289 19.77 -4.92 -26.48
CA ILE A 289 19.46 -4.24 -27.75
C ILE A 289 17.94 -4.15 -28.00
N GLY A 290 17.16 -4.95 -27.27
CA GLY A 290 15.69 -4.88 -27.26
C GLY A 290 15.12 -3.75 -26.39
N GLN A 291 15.95 -3.04 -25.61
CA GLN A 291 15.49 -2.01 -24.69
C GLN A 291 14.78 -0.86 -25.46
N ASP A 292 13.61 -0.48 -24.96
CA ASP A 292 12.74 0.57 -25.50
C ASP A 292 12.33 0.37 -26.98
N ARG A 293 12.28 -0.88 -27.42
CA ARG A 293 12.05 -1.18 -28.84
C ARG A 293 10.59 -0.96 -29.23
N GLY A 294 10.32 0.20 -29.83
CA GLY A 294 8.99 0.60 -30.30
C GLY A 294 8.06 1.00 -29.16
N ASP A 295 8.61 1.57 -28.09
CA ASP A 295 7.92 2.09 -26.90
C ASP A 295 7.12 1.03 -26.12
N VAL A 296 7.35 -0.27 -26.39
CA VAL A 296 6.55 -1.36 -25.82
C VAL A 296 7.34 -2.54 -25.23
N TRP A 297 8.64 -2.63 -25.51
CA TRP A 297 9.52 -3.69 -25.02
C TRP A 297 10.61 -3.11 -24.13
N PHE A 298 10.74 -3.64 -22.91
CA PHE A 298 11.62 -3.08 -21.89
C PHE A 298 12.30 -4.17 -21.07
N VAL A 299 13.54 -3.94 -20.65
CA VAL A 299 14.21 -4.78 -19.65
C VAL A 299 13.45 -4.73 -18.33
N VAL A 300 13.44 -5.85 -17.61
CA VAL A 300 12.70 -5.98 -16.35
C VAL A 300 13.63 -5.71 -15.17
N THR A 301 13.23 -4.84 -14.25
CA THR A 301 13.95 -4.61 -12.98
C THR A 301 13.73 -5.75 -11.99
N THR A 302 14.56 -5.84 -10.95
CA THR A 302 14.34 -6.77 -9.83
C THR A 302 13.02 -6.54 -9.09
N ASP A 303 12.44 -5.34 -9.13
CA ASP A 303 11.09 -5.03 -8.63
C ASP A 303 9.95 -5.40 -9.61
N GLY A 304 10.27 -5.97 -10.78
CA GLY A 304 9.28 -6.46 -11.75
C GLY A 304 8.54 -5.35 -12.48
N GLY A 305 9.23 -4.22 -12.72
CA GLY A 305 8.77 -3.10 -13.52
C GLY A 305 9.61 -2.89 -14.78
N ALA A 306 9.10 -2.09 -15.72
CA ALA A 306 9.82 -1.66 -16.91
C ALA A 306 10.81 -0.53 -16.57
N VAL A 307 12.00 -0.58 -17.18
CA VAL A 307 12.92 0.56 -17.25
C VAL A 307 12.57 1.39 -18.47
N TYR A 308 12.17 2.66 -18.33
CA TYR A 308 11.94 3.55 -19.48
C TYR A 308 13.21 4.34 -19.81
N THR A 309 13.37 4.78 -21.06
CA THR A 309 14.53 5.61 -21.44
C THR A 309 14.48 6.98 -20.79
N ASN A 310 13.39 7.73 -21.01
CA ASN A 310 13.19 9.11 -20.54
C ASN A 310 11.83 9.35 -19.86
N ALA A 311 11.13 8.28 -19.48
CA ALA A 311 9.90 8.24 -18.68
C ALA A 311 9.00 9.51 -18.76
N PRO A 312 8.32 9.79 -19.89
CA PRO A 312 7.56 11.03 -20.03
C PRO A 312 6.38 11.08 -19.06
N VAL A 313 6.25 12.19 -18.32
CA VAL A 313 5.14 12.45 -17.39
C VAL A 313 4.25 13.53 -17.98
N ASN A 314 2.95 13.28 -18.06
CA ASN A 314 1.95 14.14 -18.68
C ASN A 314 0.90 14.64 -17.66
N ALA A 315 0.19 15.71 -17.99
CA ALA A 315 -1.05 16.11 -17.34
C ALA A 315 -2.24 15.49 -18.08
N THR A 316 -3.16 14.83 -17.35
CA THR A 316 -4.39 14.25 -17.90
C THR A 316 -5.59 14.61 -17.02
N GLU A 317 -6.70 15.03 -17.63
CA GLU A 317 -7.95 15.28 -16.92
C GLU A 317 -8.63 13.98 -16.49
N ASN A 318 -8.83 13.82 -15.18
CA ASN A 318 -9.64 12.77 -14.59
C ASN A 318 -10.94 13.37 -14.05
N GLY A 319 -12.10 12.95 -14.58
CA GLY A 319 -13.40 13.56 -14.25
C GLY A 319 -13.85 13.47 -12.79
N ALA A 320 -13.16 12.71 -11.93
CA ALA A 320 -13.39 12.66 -10.48
C ALA A 320 -12.29 13.33 -9.65
N LEU A 321 -11.06 13.44 -10.17
CA LEU A 321 -9.87 13.89 -9.42
C LEU A 321 -9.28 15.22 -9.94
N GLY A 322 -9.77 15.74 -11.07
CA GLY A 322 -9.20 16.90 -11.77
C GLY A 322 -7.96 16.54 -12.59
N SER A 323 -7.09 17.52 -12.82
CA SER A 323 -5.84 17.35 -13.57
C SER A 323 -4.80 16.56 -12.77
N ILE A 324 -4.51 15.33 -13.22
CA ILE A 324 -3.59 14.38 -12.57
C ILE A 324 -2.35 14.10 -13.41
N LEU A 325 -1.27 13.63 -12.77
CA LEU A 325 -0.10 13.12 -13.46
C LEU A 325 -0.35 11.72 -14.01
N THR A 326 0.04 11.51 -15.26
CA THR A 326 0.07 10.19 -15.90
C THR A 326 1.40 9.96 -16.62
N ASP A 327 1.67 8.72 -17.02
CA ASP A 327 2.73 8.44 -18.00
C ASP A 327 2.31 8.78 -19.44
N ALA A 328 3.19 8.47 -20.40
CA ALA A 328 2.92 8.58 -21.85
C ALA A 328 1.73 7.75 -22.35
N ALA A 329 1.35 6.68 -21.64
CA ALA A 329 0.21 5.82 -21.97
C ALA A 329 -1.09 6.26 -21.26
N GLY A 330 -1.06 7.29 -20.41
CA GLY A 330 -2.20 7.77 -19.64
C GLY A 330 -2.48 7.00 -18.35
N ARG A 331 -1.57 6.15 -17.85
CA ARG A 331 -1.70 5.48 -16.55
C ARG A 331 -1.40 6.46 -15.42
N SER A 332 -2.25 6.48 -14.39
CA SER A 332 -2.12 7.39 -13.25
C SER A 332 -0.84 7.16 -12.46
N LEU A 333 -0.22 8.27 -12.02
CA LEU A 333 0.97 8.27 -11.17
C LEU A 333 0.62 8.72 -9.75
N TYR A 334 1.23 8.04 -8.79
CA TYR A 334 0.95 8.13 -7.36
C TYR A 334 2.18 8.57 -6.57
N LEU A 335 1.95 9.23 -5.43
CA LEU A 335 2.93 9.45 -4.38
C LEU A 335 2.61 8.58 -3.16
N TYR A 336 3.65 8.31 -2.36
CA TYR A 336 3.54 7.67 -1.05
C TYR A 336 3.79 8.69 0.06
N THR A 337 2.84 8.91 0.98
CA THR A 337 3.02 9.93 2.04
C THR A 337 4.01 9.55 3.13
N LYS A 338 4.62 8.36 3.06
CA LYS A 338 5.73 7.95 3.94
C LYS A 338 7.09 8.03 3.25
N ASP A 339 7.14 8.47 1.99
CA ASP A 339 8.40 8.89 1.38
C ASP A 339 8.82 10.26 1.92
N GLU A 340 10.09 10.57 1.74
CA GLU A 340 10.62 11.92 1.94
C GLU A 340 10.94 12.53 0.56
N ARG A 341 11.15 13.85 0.52
CA ARG A 341 11.44 14.54 -0.75
C ARG A 341 12.78 14.07 -1.30
N ASN A 342 12.74 13.42 -2.46
CA ASN A 342 13.84 12.74 -3.13
C ASN A 342 14.38 11.52 -2.36
N VAL A 343 13.52 10.80 -1.62
CA VAL A 343 13.86 9.51 -0.98
C VAL A 343 12.66 8.57 -1.06
N SER A 344 12.81 7.45 -1.76
CA SER A 344 11.80 6.39 -1.82
C SER A 344 11.97 5.40 -0.66
N ASN A 345 10.98 5.31 0.21
CA ASN A 345 10.84 4.32 1.28
C ASN A 345 10.03 3.08 0.82
N CYS A 346 9.54 3.05 -0.43
CA CYS A 346 8.82 1.90 -0.99
C CYS A 346 9.74 0.96 -1.80
N SER A 347 10.06 -0.20 -1.21
CA SER A 347 10.84 -1.29 -1.82
C SER A 347 10.24 -2.67 -1.52
N GLY A 348 10.74 -3.73 -2.18
CA GLY A 348 10.30 -5.10 -1.90
C GLY A 348 8.80 -5.29 -2.16
N GLY A 349 8.07 -5.89 -1.22
CA GLY A 349 6.62 -6.09 -1.34
C GLY A 349 5.81 -4.80 -1.52
N CYS A 350 6.35 -3.64 -1.08
CA CYS A 350 5.72 -2.34 -1.36
C CYS A 350 5.78 -2.02 -2.86
N ALA A 351 6.97 -2.11 -3.46
CA ALA A 351 7.20 -1.84 -4.87
C ALA A 351 6.50 -2.83 -5.83
N LEU A 352 6.07 -3.99 -5.33
CA LEU A 352 5.21 -4.91 -6.09
C LEU A 352 3.80 -4.37 -6.30
N ALA A 353 3.18 -3.87 -5.22
CA ALA A 353 1.86 -3.26 -5.28
C ALA A 353 1.90 -1.87 -5.92
N TRP A 354 3.04 -1.19 -5.78
CA TRP A 354 3.28 0.18 -6.26
C TRP A 354 4.58 0.25 -7.07
N PRO A 355 4.58 -0.19 -8.35
CA PRO A 355 5.79 -0.20 -9.17
C PRO A 355 6.37 1.21 -9.35
N PRO A 356 7.65 1.45 -9.03
CA PRO A 356 8.26 2.77 -9.22
C PRO A 356 8.37 3.12 -10.71
N LEU A 357 8.21 4.40 -11.05
CA LEU A 357 8.49 4.90 -12.40
C LEU A 357 10.01 5.02 -12.58
N ILE A 358 10.64 4.05 -13.23
CA ILE A 358 12.09 4.00 -13.45
C ILE A 358 12.48 4.63 -14.79
N THR A 359 13.53 5.45 -14.80
CA THR A 359 14.13 6.07 -15.98
C THR A 359 15.64 5.79 -16.02
N VAL A 360 16.30 5.95 -17.18
CA VAL A 360 17.78 5.88 -17.27
C VAL A 360 18.40 7.20 -17.70
N GLU A 361 17.73 7.94 -18.58
CA GLU A 361 17.99 9.33 -18.91
C GLU A 361 17.14 10.28 -18.04
N ASP A 362 17.35 11.58 -18.20
CA ASP A 362 16.57 12.60 -17.49
C ASP A 362 15.12 12.62 -18.00
N PRO A 363 14.11 12.62 -17.11
CA PRO A 363 12.72 12.44 -17.50
C PRO A 363 12.14 13.68 -18.17
N VAL A 364 11.30 13.47 -19.19
CA VAL A 364 10.72 14.56 -19.98
C VAL A 364 9.36 15.00 -19.43
N PRO A 365 9.18 16.30 -19.10
CA PRO A 365 7.88 16.85 -18.74
C PRO A 365 7.02 17.05 -19.99
N GLY A 366 5.80 16.53 -19.97
CA GLY A 366 4.78 16.73 -20.99
C GLY A 366 4.21 18.15 -21.02
N GLU A 367 3.40 18.43 -22.04
CA GLU A 367 2.76 19.73 -22.20
C GLU A 367 1.90 20.08 -20.97
N GLY A 368 2.03 21.30 -20.46
CA GLY A 368 1.37 21.77 -19.24
C GLY A 368 2.13 21.52 -17.93
N LEU A 369 3.18 20.69 -17.91
CA LEU A 369 4.01 20.49 -16.71
C LEU A 369 5.25 21.41 -16.73
N ALA A 370 5.58 21.99 -15.58
CA ALA A 370 6.78 22.81 -15.45
C ALA A 370 8.03 21.95 -15.25
N ALA A 371 9.06 22.20 -16.07
CA ALA A 371 10.25 21.36 -16.16
C ALA A 371 11.16 21.39 -14.93
N ASP A 372 11.01 22.39 -14.05
CA ASP A 372 11.70 22.46 -12.76
C ASP A 372 11.07 21.57 -11.67
N ARG A 373 9.88 21.00 -11.95
CA ARG A 373 9.18 20.07 -11.05
C ARG A 373 9.61 18.63 -11.25
N ILE A 374 9.99 18.23 -12.46
CA ILE A 374 10.37 16.85 -12.77
C ILE A 374 11.85 16.60 -12.44
N GLY A 375 12.17 15.43 -11.90
CA GLY A 375 13.53 15.07 -11.51
C GLY A 375 13.68 13.57 -11.30
N THR A 376 14.77 13.16 -10.65
CA THR A 376 15.02 11.76 -10.30
C THR A 376 15.58 11.62 -8.90
N THR A 377 15.32 10.47 -8.26
CA THR A 377 16.03 9.98 -7.08
C THR A 377 16.69 8.64 -7.37
N ALA A 378 17.84 8.37 -6.76
CA ALA A 378 18.38 7.02 -6.71
C ALA A 378 17.57 6.17 -5.72
N ARG A 379 17.32 4.91 -6.07
CA ARG A 379 16.78 3.86 -5.18
C ARG A 379 17.92 3.04 -4.58
N ALA A 380 17.61 2.26 -3.54
CA ALA A 380 18.58 1.40 -2.86
C ALA A 380 19.16 0.27 -3.74
N ASP A 381 18.48 -0.07 -4.84
CA ASP A 381 18.89 -1.04 -5.87
C ASP A 381 19.75 -0.43 -7.00
N GLY A 382 20.06 0.86 -6.91
CA GLY A 382 20.83 1.63 -7.89
C GLY A 382 20.00 2.23 -9.04
N SER A 383 18.72 1.87 -9.20
CA SER A 383 17.87 2.42 -10.26
C SER A 383 17.49 3.89 -10.00
N LYS A 384 17.26 4.66 -11.07
CA LYS A 384 16.75 6.04 -10.97
C LYS A 384 15.23 6.04 -11.07
N GLN A 385 14.55 6.48 -10.02
CA GLN A 385 13.11 6.68 -10.01
C GLN A 385 12.79 8.14 -10.35
N VAL A 386 11.81 8.37 -11.21
CA VAL A 386 11.29 9.70 -11.51
C VAL A 386 10.63 10.30 -10.28
N THR A 387 10.87 11.59 -10.06
CA THR A 387 10.20 12.39 -9.04
C THR A 387 9.41 13.54 -9.68
N TYR A 388 8.30 13.94 -9.05
CA TYR A 388 7.62 15.19 -9.37
C TYR A 388 7.48 16.04 -8.12
N ASN A 389 7.93 17.29 -8.20
CA ASN A 389 8.30 18.10 -7.05
C ASN A 389 9.17 17.34 -6.04
N GLY A 390 10.00 16.39 -6.48
CA GLY A 390 10.76 15.53 -5.56
C GLY A 390 9.96 14.45 -4.84
N TRP A 391 8.64 14.30 -5.04
CA TRP A 391 7.93 13.09 -4.61
C TRP A 391 8.26 11.95 -5.56
N PRO A 392 8.73 10.78 -5.07
CA PRO A 392 8.93 9.60 -5.91
C PRO A 392 7.60 9.15 -6.53
N LEU A 393 7.60 8.90 -7.85
CA LEU A 393 6.39 8.52 -8.59
C LEU A 393 6.27 7.00 -8.72
N TYR A 394 5.05 6.50 -8.53
CA TYR A 394 4.70 5.09 -8.63
C TYR A 394 3.47 4.88 -9.50
N TYR A 395 3.38 3.72 -10.14
CA TYR A 395 2.13 3.17 -10.65
C TYR A 395 1.38 2.44 -9.52
N TYR A 396 0.11 2.10 -9.73
CA TYR A 396 -0.60 1.11 -8.92
C TYR A 396 -0.77 -0.19 -9.73
N ALA A 397 -0.33 -1.33 -9.20
CA ALA A 397 -0.22 -2.57 -9.98
C ALA A 397 -1.55 -3.14 -10.54
N PRO A 398 -2.71 -2.93 -9.90
CA PRO A 398 -4.05 -3.23 -10.43
C PRO A 398 -4.74 -2.14 -11.26
N ASP A 399 -4.11 -1.00 -11.55
CA ASP A 399 -4.63 -0.08 -12.57
C ASP A 399 -4.28 -0.65 -13.96
N GLU A 400 -5.28 -1.00 -14.76
CA GLU A 400 -5.11 -1.72 -16.03
C GLU A 400 -5.29 -0.81 -17.26
N LYS A 401 -6.06 0.28 -17.12
CA LYS A 401 -6.44 1.18 -18.22
C LYS A 401 -5.92 2.60 -18.01
N PRO A 402 -5.70 3.36 -19.10
CA PRO A 402 -5.46 4.79 -19.02
C PRO A 402 -6.59 5.49 -18.24
N GLY A 403 -6.22 6.32 -17.26
CA GLY A 403 -7.14 7.02 -16.37
C GLY A 403 -7.68 6.20 -15.18
N ASP A 404 -7.37 4.90 -15.05
CA ASP A 404 -7.66 4.14 -13.82
C ASP A 404 -6.94 4.80 -12.64
N ALA A 405 -7.63 4.91 -11.51
CA ALA A 405 -7.15 5.57 -10.30
C ALA A 405 -7.51 4.76 -9.03
N ILE A 406 -7.48 3.43 -9.11
CA ILE A 406 -8.00 2.51 -8.08
C ILE A 406 -7.12 2.50 -6.83
N GLY A 407 -5.88 2.98 -6.94
CA GLY A 407 -4.95 3.18 -5.82
C GLY A 407 -5.27 4.41 -4.95
N GLN A 408 -6.19 5.27 -5.37
CA GLN A 408 -6.48 6.54 -4.70
C GLN A 408 -6.93 6.33 -3.25
N ASP A 409 -6.28 7.03 -2.31
CA ASP A 409 -6.47 6.94 -0.86
C ASP A 409 -6.27 5.54 -0.25
N ARG A 410 -5.52 4.65 -0.94
CA ARG A 410 -5.38 3.27 -0.50
C ARG A 410 -4.59 3.18 0.81
N GLY A 411 -5.32 2.96 1.91
CA GLY A 411 -4.76 2.90 3.26
C GLY A 411 -4.37 4.26 3.84
N GLY A 412 -4.91 5.37 3.31
CA GLY A 412 -4.67 6.72 3.83
C GLY A 412 -3.26 7.28 3.55
N VAL A 413 -2.48 6.63 2.70
CA VAL A 413 -1.05 6.94 2.48
C VAL A 413 -0.61 6.91 1.01
N TRP A 414 -1.50 6.53 0.09
CA TRP A 414 -1.24 6.47 -1.34
C TRP A 414 -2.24 7.35 -2.07
N PHE A 415 -1.74 8.27 -2.89
CA PHE A 415 -2.57 9.29 -3.52
C PHE A 415 -2.10 9.57 -4.94
N VAL A 416 -3.04 9.76 -5.86
CA VAL A 416 -2.74 10.26 -7.20
C VAL A 416 -2.13 11.66 -7.08
N VAL A 417 -1.09 11.91 -7.86
CA VAL A 417 -0.38 13.20 -7.85
C VAL A 417 -1.11 14.17 -8.78
N THR A 418 -1.43 15.38 -8.31
CA THR A 418 -2.00 16.44 -9.15
C THR A 418 -0.92 17.12 -9.99
N THR A 419 -1.30 17.92 -10.99
CA THR A 419 -0.36 18.78 -11.73
C THR A 419 0.35 19.81 -10.84
N ASP A 420 -0.26 20.24 -9.73
CA ASP A 420 0.42 21.05 -8.69
C ASP A 420 1.35 20.23 -7.78
N GLY A 421 1.36 18.90 -7.92
CA GLY A 421 2.21 17.96 -7.19
C GLY A 421 1.82 17.77 -5.73
N GLY A 422 0.54 17.95 -5.43
CA GLY A 422 -0.07 17.64 -4.13
C GLY A 422 -0.75 16.28 -4.12
N ALA A 423 -1.13 15.83 -2.92
CA ALA A 423 -1.97 14.67 -2.69
C ALA A 423 -3.46 15.07 -2.70
N VAL A 424 -4.30 14.26 -3.36
CA VAL A 424 -5.76 14.39 -3.31
C VAL A 424 -6.30 13.59 -2.12
N TYR A 425 -7.02 14.17 -1.17
CA TYR A 425 -7.59 13.42 -0.03
C TYR A 425 -9.05 13.01 -0.28
N THR A 426 -9.53 11.89 0.28
CA THR A 426 -10.95 11.51 0.08
C THR A 426 -11.89 12.48 0.80
N ASN A 427 -11.67 12.74 2.08
CA ASN A 427 -12.56 13.53 2.93
C ASN A 427 -11.81 14.52 3.86
N ALA A 428 -10.52 14.77 3.56
CA ALA A 428 -9.64 15.77 4.18
C ALA A 428 -10.02 16.21 5.62
N PRO A 429 -9.82 15.38 6.66
CA PRO A 429 -10.22 15.75 8.02
C PRO A 429 -9.39 16.92 8.55
N VAL A 430 -10.06 17.97 9.03
CA VAL A 430 -9.44 19.18 9.57
C VAL A 430 -9.70 19.25 11.08
N ASN A 431 -8.62 19.33 11.85
CA ASN A 431 -8.60 19.33 13.32
C ASN A 431 -8.04 20.66 13.85
N ALA A 432 -8.23 20.94 15.14
CA ALA A 432 -7.44 21.92 15.88
C ALA A 432 -6.45 21.20 16.80
N ALA A 433 -5.20 21.68 16.85
CA ALA A 433 -4.17 21.14 17.72
C ALA A 433 -3.35 22.26 18.40
N VAL A 434 -2.93 22.02 19.65
CA VAL A 434 -2.09 22.94 20.42
C VAL A 434 -0.67 22.96 19.83
N HIS A 435 -0.30 24.03 19.14
CA HIS A 435 1.09 24.31 18.78
C HIS A 435 1.79 25.06 19.92
N ALA A 436 2.99 24.60 20.30
CA ALA A 436 3.71 25.04 21.51
C ALA A 436 3.96 26.57 21.59
N GLU A 437 4.13 27.23 20.44
CA GLU A 437 4.40 28.67 20.36
C GLU A 437 3.23 29.52 19.82
N LEU A 438 2.22 28.90 19.19
CA LEU A 438 1.19 29.60 18.41
C LEU A 438 -0.23 29.45 18.98
N GLY A 439 -0.42 28.56 19.97
CA GLY A 439 -1.73 28.21 20.50
C GLY A 439 -2.44 27.16 19.63
N ASN A 440 -3.77 27.13 19.67
CA ASN A 440 -4.53 26.20 18.83
C ASN A 440 -4.50 26.65 17.37
N ILE A 441 -3.95 25.79 16.51
CA ILE A 441 -3.88 26.00 15.06
C ILE A 441 -4.67 24.90 14.34
N LEU A 442 -5.13 25.19 13.12
CA LEU A 442 -5.65 24.13 12.25
C LEU A 442 -4.52 23.21 11.77
N VAL A 443 -4.83 21.91 11.81
CA VAL A 443 -3.98 20.84 11.31
C VAL A 443 -4.83 19.80 10.58
N ASP A 444 -4.19 18.98 9.74
CA ASP A 444 -4.86 17.81 9.14
C ASP A 444 -4.95 16.62 10.12
N ALA A 445 -5.46 15.48 9.62
CA ALA A 445 -5.52 14.21 10.34
C ALA A 445 -4.17 13.71 10.88
N ALA A 446 -3.05 14.09 10.26
CA ALA A 446 -1.70 13.71 10.67
C ALA A 446 -1.03 14.73 11.61
N GLY A 447 -1.67 15.89 11.85
CA GLY A 447 -1.13 16.97 12.67
C GLY A 447 -0.20 17.94 11.93
N ARG A 448 -0.21 17.96 10.59
CA ARG A 448 0.52 18.96 9.78
C ARG A 448 -0.24 20.27 9.75
N SER A 449 0.47 21.39 9.92
CA SER A 449 -0.12 22.74 9.98
C SER A 449 -0.82 23.12 8.67
N LEU A 450 -1.99 23.75 8.82
CA LEU A 450 -2.77 24.32 7.71
C LEU A 450 -2.74 25.85 7.77
N TYR A 451 -2.54 26.44 6.59
CA TYR A 451 -2.29 27.85 6.38
C TYR A 451 -3.40 28.51 5.57
N LEU A 452 -3.62 29.79 5.84
CA LEU A 452 -4.39 30.73 5.03
C LEU A 452 -3.46 31.64 4.21
N TYR A 453 -3.90 32.03 3.01
CA TYR A 453 -3.22 33.03 2.18
C TYR A 453 -4.00 34.34 2.21
N THR A 454 -3.44 35.39 2.81
CA THR A 454 -4.11 36.71 2.97
C THR A 454 -4.37 37.46 1.65
N LYS A 455 -3.97 36.89 0.51
CA LYS A 455 -4.25 37.40 -0.84
C LYS A 455 -5.34 36.61 -1.56
N ASP A 456 -5.87 35.55 -0.96
CA ASP A 456 -7.10 34.92 -1.44
C ASP A 456 -8.29 35.84 -1.20
N GLU A 457 -9.35 35.63 -1.97
CA GLU A 457 -10.66 36.24 -1.71
C GLU A 457 -11.58 35.17 -1.11
N PRO A 458 -12.64 35.54 -0.35
CA PRO A 458 -13.54 34.57 0.24
C PRO A 458 -14.13 33.63 -0.83
N ASN A 459 -13.87 32.33 -0.68
CA ASN A 459 -14.21 31.26 -1.61
C ASN A 459 -13.44 31.24 -2.96
N VAL A 460 -12.28 31.92 -3.07
CA VAL A 460 -11.45 31.94 -4.29
C VAL A 460 -9.97 31.80 -3.95
N SER A 461 -9.31 30.76 -4.49
CA SER A 461 -7.85 30.61 -4.40
C SER A 461 -7.14 31.40 -5.51
N ASN A 462 -6.29 32.35 -5.10
CA ASN A 462 -5.34 33.06 -5.94
C ASN A 462 -3.95 32.39 -5.94
N CYS A 463 -3.83 31.19 -5.37
CA CYS A 463 -2.58 30.42 -5.30
C CYS A 463 -2.62 29.21 -6.26
N ALA A 464 -2.09 29.42 -7.45
CA ALA A 464 -1.93 28.41 -8.51
C ALA A 464 -0.48 28.31 -8.99
N GLY A 465 -0.14 27.24 -9.71
CA GLY A 465 1.15 27.08 -10.37
C GLY A 465 2.32 27.15 -9.37
N GLY A 466 3.27 28.06 -9.58
CA GLY A 466 4.44 28.21 -8.70
C GLY A 466 4.10 28.60 -7.25
N CYS A 467 2.91 29.16 -7.00
CA CYS A 467 2.44 29.41 -5.63
C CYS A 467 2.07 28.08 -4.94
N ALA A 468 1.25 27.27 -5.61
CA ALA A 468 0.79 25.96 -5.11
C ALA A 468 1.93 24.96 -4.90
N LEU A 469 3.09 25.14 -5.54
CA LEU A 469 4.31 24.38 -5.23
C LEU A 469 4.84 24.59 -3.82
N ALA A 470 4.95 25.85 -3.42
CA ALA A 470 5.44 26.21 -2.10
C ALA A 470 4.34 26.00 -1.04
N TRP A 471 3.08 26.09 -1.47
CA TRP A 471 1.89 26.02 -0.63
C TRP A 471 0.85 25.06 -1.22
N PRO A 472 1.04 23.73 -1.10
CA PRO A 472 0.14 22.77 -1.70
C PRO A 472 -1.29 22.92 -1.17
N PRO A 473 -2.31 23.10 -2.02
CA PRO A 473 -3.69 23.22 -1.57
C PRO A 473 -4.18 21.92 -0.93
N LEU A 474 -4.98 22.01 0.12
CA LEU A 474 -5.65 20.85 0.70
C LEU A 474 -6.82 20.43 -0.19
N ILE A 475 -6.56 19.53 -1.15
CA ILE A 475 -7.56 19.02 -2.08
C ILE A 475 -8.35 17.88 -1.46
N THR A 476 -9.67 17.86 -1.70
CA THR A 476 -10.59 16.78 -1.32
C THR A 476 -11.47 16.35 -2.50
N ILE A 477 -12.08 15.16 -2.45
CA ILE A 477 -13.05 14.70 -3.48
C ILE A 477 -14.46 14.46 -2.93
N ALA A 478 -14.60 14.19 -1.63
CA ALA A 478 -15.85 14.20 -0.88
C ALA A 478 -15.90 15.40 0.08
N ASP A 479 -17.03 15.54 0.78
CA ASP A 479 -17.22 16.63 1.75
C ASP A 479 -16.20 16.52 2.90
N PRO A 480 -15.44 17.59 3.20
CA PRO A 480 -14.40 17.56 4.21
C PRO A 480 -14.96 17.40 5.62
N VAL A 481 -14.27 16.60 6.44
CA VAL A 481 -14.77 16.23 7.77
C VAL A 481 -14.22 17.15 8.86
N PRO A 482 -15.07 17.84 9.63
CA PRO A 482 -14.63 18.54 10.84
C PRO A 482 -14.22 17.51 11.91
N GLY A 483 -12.99 17.61 12.39
CA GLY A 483 -12.45 16.82 13.48
C GLY A 483 -12.43 17.57 14.82
N PRO A 484 -11.72 17.04 15.84
CA PRO A 484 -11.70 17.62 17.17
C PRO A 484 -11.30 19.10 17.17
N GLY A 485 -12.10 19.92 17.85
CA GLY A 485 -11.86 21.36 17.97
C GLY A 485 -12.26 22.19 16.74
N VAL A 486 -12.87 21.62 15.72
CA VAL A 486 -13.30 22.33 14.50
C VAL A 486 -14.82 22.33 14.37
N ALA A 487 -15.42 23.50 14.18
CA ALA A 487 -16.86 23.63 13.95
C ALA A 487 -17.23 23.17 12.54
N ALA A 488 -18.30 22.36 12.42
CA ALA A 488 -18.74 21.85 11.12
C ALA A 488 -19.13 22.95 10.13
N ALA A 489 -19.83 23.99 10.61
CA ALA A 489 -20.20 25.16 9.81
C ALA A 489 -19.01 26.01 9.33
N SER A 490 -17.82 25.82 9.93
CA SER A 490 -16.60 26.51 9.50
C SER A 490 -15.84 25.78 8.41
N ILE A 491 -16.20 24.56 8.02
CA ILE A 491 -15.50 23.77 7.00
C ILE A 491 -16.34 23.69 5.73
N GLY A 492 -15.70 23.95 4.57
CA GLY A 492 -16.36 23.94 3.27
C GLY A 492 -15.41 23.56 2.13
N THR A 493 -15.84 23.74 0.88
CA THR A 493 -14.98 23.56 -0.30
C THR A 493 -15.19 24.67 -1.34
N ILE A 494 -14.16 24.92 -2.13
CA ILE A 494 -14.21 25.71 -3.37
C ILE A 494 -13.78 24.85 -4.55
N THR A 495 -14.21 25.20 -5.76
CA THR A 495 -13.66 24.62 -6.99
C THR A 495 -12.58 25.55 -7.53
N ARG A 496 -11.37 25.03 -7.73
CA ARG A 496 -10.23 25.74 -8.32
C ARG A 496 -10.39 25.83 -9.86
N GLU A 497 -9.53 26.64 -10.51
CA GLU A 497 -9.52 26.77 -11.98
C GLU A 497 -9.24 25.43 -12.70
N ASP A 498 -8.50 24.54 -12.05
CA ASP A 498 -8.18 23.16 -12.49
C ASP A 498 -9.30 22.14 -12.22
N GLY A 499 -10.47 22.59 -11.75
CA GLY A 499 -11.63 21.75 -11.43
C GLY A 499 -11.55 20.99 -10.11
N SER A 500 -10.39 20.95 -9.43
CA SER A 500 -10.23 20.26 -8.15
C SER A 500 -10.96 21.01 -7.02
N LYS A 501 -11.44 20.26 -6.01
CA LYS A 501 -12.08 20.85 -4.83
C LYS A 501 -11.05 21.08 -3.72
N GLN A 502 -10.84 22.33 -3.33
CA GLN A 502 -9.97 22.68 -2.21
C GLN A 502 -10.81 22.92 -0.95
N VAL A 503 -10.36 22.41 0.20
CA VAL A 503 -11.00 22.64 1.50
C VAL A 503 -10.82 24.09 1.92
N THR A 504 -11.85 24.66 2.53
CA THR A 504 -11.82 26.00 3.14
C THR A 504 -12.11 25.94 4.64
N PHE A 505 -11.59 26.91 5.39
CA PHE A 505 -12.05 27.23 6.73
C PHE A 505 -12.60 28.66 6.77
N GLY A 506 -13.86 28.85 7.19
CA GLY A 506 -14.53 30.15 7.18
C GLY A 506 -14.75 30.76 5.79
N GLY A 507 -14.53 29.97 4.72
CA GLY A 507 -14.48 30.43 3.33
C GLY A 507 -13.06 30.74 2.82
N ASP A 508 -12.04 30.75 3.69
CA ASP A 508 -10.64 30.94 3.30
C ASP A 508 -10.04 29.60 2.83
N PRO A 509 -9.37 29.53 1.66
CA PRO A 509 -8.75 28.29 1.16
C PRO A 509 -7.60 27.80 2.04
N LEU A 510 -7.53 26.48 2.25
CA LEU A 510 -6.53 25.83 3.10
C LEU A 510 -5.35 25.29 2.30
N TYR A 511 -4.13 25.51 2.82
CA TYR A 511 -2.89 25.05 2.21
C TYR A 511 -1.97 24.38 3.24
N TYR A 512 -1.14 23.47 2.76
CA TYR A 512 0.08 23.04 3.43
C TYR A 512 1.23 24.02 3.12
N TYR A 513 2.37 23.85 3.77
CA TYR A 513 3.63 24.49 3.38
C TYR A 513 4.66 23.41 3.06
N ALA A 514 5.20 23.40 1.84
CA ALA A 514 5.95 22.25 1.32
C ALA A 514 7.28 21.91 2.06
N PRO A 515 7.92 22.85 2.78
CA PRO A 515 9.03 22.57 3.70
C PRO A 515 8.66 22.19 5.15
N ASP A 516 7.38 22.10 5.52
CA ASP A 516 6.99 21.48 6.81
C ASP A 516 7.07 19.95 6.64
N GLU A 517 7.93 19.28 7.41
CA GLU A 517 8.22 17.86 7.26
C GLU A 517 7.51 17.00 8.30
N LYS A 518 7.19 17.56 9.48
CA LYS A 518 6.71 16.83 10.66
C LYS A 518 5.40 17.42 11.20
N PRO A 519 4.57 16.59 11.87
CA PRO A 519 3.43 17.09 12.62
C PRO A 519 3.85 18.16 13.63
N GLY A 520 3.15 19.30 13.62
CA GLY A 520 3.48 20.47 14.42
C GLY A 520 4.57 21.38 13.85
N ASP A 521 5.20 21.09 12.71
CA ASP A 521 6.02 22.10 12.01
C ASP A 521 5.14 23.26 11.54
N ALA A 522 5.61 24.50 11.72
CA ALA A 522 4.89 25.73 11.37
C ALA A 522 5.82 26.75 10.65
N LEU A 523 6.74 26.27 9.81
CA LEU A 523 7.81 27.06 9.19
C LEU A 523 7.30 28.07 8.13
N GLY A 524 6.05 27.93 7.70
CA GLY A 524 5.35 28.88 6.84
C GLY A 524 4.81 30.11 7.59
N GLN A 525 4.83 30.11 8.93
CA GLN A 525 4.17 31.16 9.71
C GLN A 525 4.76 32.56 9.44
N ASN A 526 3.90 33.51 9.12
CA ASN A 526 4.24 34.89 8.74
C ASN A 526 5.19 34.99 7.52
N ARG A 527 5.24 33.97 6.65
CA ARG A 527 6.15 33.96 5.50
C ARG A 527 5.73 35.00 4.47
N GLY A 528 6.63 35.96 4.21
CA GLY A 528 6.37 37.08 3.30
C GLY A 528 5.25 38.02 3.78
N GLU A 529 4.92 38.01 5.07
CA GLU A 529 3.83 38.79 5.69
C GLU A 529 2.42 38.47 5.16
N VAL A 530 2.26 37.37 4.42
CA VAL A 530 1.00 37.02 3.73
C VAL A 530 0.48 35.60 3.96
N TRP A 531 1.27 34.75 4.62
CA TRP A 531 0.93 33.36 4.94
C TRP A 531 0.90 33.15 6.45
N PHE A 532 -0.19 32.58 6.97
CA PHE A 532 -0.38 32.40 8.41
C PHE A 532 -1.08 31.08 8.72
N VAL A 533 -0.68 30.43 9.82
CA VAL A 533 -1.48 29.35 10.40
C VAL A 533 -2.81 29.90 10.89
N ILE A 534 -3.87 29.09 10.82
CA ILE A 534 -5.21 29.51 11.23
C ILE A 534 -5.37 29.24 12.72
N ASN A 535 -5.32 30.31 13.52
CA ASN A 535 -5.57 30.22 14.95
C ASN A 535 -7.07 29.98 15.21
N VAL A 536 -7.40 28.81 15.77
CA VAL A 536 -8.74 28.52 16.26
C VAL A 536 -8.83 29.01 17.72
N PRO A 537 -9.85 29.78 18.13
CA PRO A 537 -10.04 30.10 19.54
C PRO A 537 -10.21 28.82 20.38
N GLU A 538 -9.91 28.88 21.67
CA GLU A 538 -10.33 27.80 22.59
C GLU A 538 -11.86 27.79 22.69
N PRO A 539 -12.52 26.62 22.64
CA PRO A 539 -13.97 26.55 22.82
C PRO A 539 -14.35 26.92 24.26
N LEU A 540 -15.38 27.75 24.38
CA LEU A 540 -16.02 28.07 25.64
C LEU A 540 -16.63 26.80 26.24
N SER A 541 -16.74 26.74 27.57
CA SER A 541 -17.28 25.58 28.29
C SER A 541 -18.41 25.97 29.23
N MET A 542 -19.53 25.25 29.17
CA MET A 542 -20.66 25.37 30.08
C MET A 542 -20.96 24.00 30.70
N THR A 543 -21.22 23.95 32.00
CA THR A 543 -21.72 22.73 32.68
C THR A 543 -23.17 22.92 33.05
N LEU A 544 -24.02 21.99 32.62
CA LEU A 544 -25.47 21.99 32.87
C LEU A 544 -25.82 20.86 33.84
N GLY A 545 -26.65 21.14 34.84
CA GLY A 545 -27.35 20.11 35.59
C GLY A 545 -28.55 19.59 34.80
N ALA A 546 -28.99 18.36 35.10
CA ALA A 546 -30.22 17.83 34.50
C ALA A 546 -31.43 18.70 34.86
N SER A 547 -32.28 18.97 33.88
CA SER A 547 -33.51 19.76 34.03
C SER A 547 -34.71 18.92 34.43
N GLN A 548 -34.73 17.65 34.02
CA GLN A 548 -35.72 16.62 34.37
C GLN A 548 -35.02 15.27 34.38
N ASP A 549 -35.38 14.37 35.29
CA ASP A 549 -35.07 12.94 35.19
C ASP A 549 -36.20 12.05 35.74
N ASP A 550 -36.26 10.80 35.28
CA ASP A 550 -37.26 9.84 35.74
C ASP A 550 -36.77 8.39 35.52
N THR A 551 -37.53 7.41 35.98
CA THR A 551 -37.32 5.99 35.68
C THR A 551 -38.62 5.36 35.19
N LEU A 552 -38.56 4.73 34.02
CA LEU A 552 -39.64 3.88 33.50
C LEU A 552 -39.51 2.48 34.12
N TYR A 553 -40.57 2.02 34.77
CA TYR A 553 -40.62 0.74 35.49
C TYR A 553 -41.48 -0.27 34.73
N GLU A 554 -40.86 -1.26 34.09
CA GLU A 554 -41.62 -2.42 33.61
C GLU A 554 -42.27 -3.15 34.80
N THR A 555 -43.58 -3.38 34.70
CA THR A 555 -44.35 -4.06 35.72
C THR A 555 -45.63 -4.65 35.13
N THR A 556 -46.15 -5.70 35.76
CA THR A 556 -47.47 -6.30 35.47
C THR A 556 -48.55 -5.82 36.44
N GLY A 557 -48.19 -4.97 37.41
CA GLY A 557 -49.09 -4.39 38.40
C GLY A 557 -49.67 -3.03 37.97
N LYS A 558 -49.86 -2.15 38.95
CA LYS A 558 -50.14 -0.73 38.66
C LYS A 558 -48.97 -0.08 37.93
N PRO A 559 -49.18 0.93 37.08
CA PRO A 559 -48.10 1.75 36.53
C PRO A 559 -47.30 2.45 37.66
N LEU A 560 -45.98 2.57 37.45
CA LEU A 560 -45.04 3.09 38.44
C LEU A 560 -44.13 4.17 37.85
N ASN A 561 -43.72 5.12 38.69
CA ASN A 561 -42.91 6.30 38.38
C ASN A 561 -41.84 6.58 39.48
N ASN A 562 -40.81 7.40 39.20
CA ASN A 562 -39.87 7.91 40.22
C ASN A 562 -39.24 9.30 39.89
N GLY A 563 -39.97 10.24 39.28
CA GLY A 563 -39.42 11.55 38.89
C GLY A 563 -39.07 12.50 40.05
N ALA A 564 -39.59 12.26 41.26
CA ALA A 564 -39.19 12.96 42.50
C ALA A 564 -38.21 12.13 43.37
N GLY A 565 -37.60 11.10 42.78
CA GLY A 565 -36.62 10.23 43.43
C GLY A 565 -35.23 10.85 43.53
N GLN A 566 -34.40 10.34 44.44
CA GLN A 566 -32.96 10.64 44.46
C GLN A 566 -32.15 9.81 43.46
N TRP A 567 -32.76 8.82 42.81
CA TRP A 567 -32.07 7.85 41.96
C TRP A 567 -32.80 7.52 40.65
N VAL A 568 -32.01 7.34 39.60
CA VAL A 568 -32.46 6.89 38.26
C VAL A 568 -31.93 5.48 37.99
N PHE A 569 -32.71 4.59 37.36
CA PHE A 569 -32.35 3.19 37.18
C PHE A 569 -32.30 2.76 35.71
N ALA A 570 -31.30 1.95 35.36
CA ALA A 570 -31.14 1.38 34.02
C ALA A 570 -30.75 -0.11 34.07
N GLY A 571 -31.33 -0.92 33.17
CA GLY A 571 -31.08 -2.35 33.04
C GLY A 571 -32.11 -3.23 33.75
N ASN A 572 -31.78 -4.50 33.94
CA ASN A 572 -32.74 -5.54 34.32
C ASN A 572 -32.57 -5.97 35.80
N THR A 573 -33.67 -6.04 36.53
CA THR A 573 -33.70 -6.38 37.97
C THR A 573 -33.43 -7.87 38.23
N ALA A 574 -33.43 -8.27 39.51
CA ALA A 574 -33.36 -9.69 39.88
C ALA A 574 -34.65 -10.48 39.58
N ASN A 575 -35.77 -9.78 39.32
CA ASN A 575 -37.08 -10.36 39.02
C ASN A 575 -37.35 -10.46 37.51
N SER A 576 -36.36 -10.15 36.67
CA SER A 576 -36.49 -10.04 35.21
C SER A 576 -37.38 -8.88 34.73
N GLU A 577 -37.57 -7.84 35.55
CA GLU A 577 -38.27 -6.61 35.18
C GLU A 577 -37.27 -5.54 34.74
N LEU A 578 -37.53 -4.86 33.63
CA LEU A 578 -36.69 -3.80 33.05
C LEU A 578 -36.89 -2.44 33.73
N ARG A 579 -35.81 -1.65 33.74
CA ARG A 579 -35.76 -0.25 34.17
C ARG A 579 -35.01 0.57 33.13
N ARG A 580 -35.55 1.72 32.74
CA ARG A 580 -34.89 2.67 31.83
C ARG A 580 -34.95 4.06 32.45
N GLY A 581 -33.80 4.75 32.50
CA GLY A 581 -33.74 6.10 33.01
C GLY A 581 -34.06 7.11 31.92
N LEU A 582 -34.69 8.22 32.25
CA LEU A 582 -34.84 9.38 31.37
C LEU A 582 -34.07 10.56 31.97
N VAL A 583 -33.41 11.38 31.15
CA VAL A 583 -32.74 12.60 31.61
C VAL A 583 -32.73 13.68 30.52
N THR A 584 -33.12 14.91 30.86
CA THR A 584 -33.03 16.09 29.99
C THR A 584 -32.01 17.10 30.50
N PHE A 585 -31.46 17.90 29.60
CA PHE A 585 -30.63 19.06 29.92
C PHE A 585 -31.08 20.25 29.06
N ASN A 586 -31.36 21.40 29.67
CA ASN A 586 -31.75 22.60 28.93
C ASN A 586 -30.53 23.33 28.35
N ILE A 587 -30.11 22.91 27.15
CA ILE A 587 -28.90 23.43 26.48
C ILE A 587 -29.04 24.90 26.09
N ALA A 588 -30.18 25.29 25.53
CA ALA A 588 -30.46 26.67 25.10
C ALA A 588 -30.58 27.68 26.26
N SER A 589 -30.70 27.24 27.51
CA SER A 589 -30.61 28.13 28.68
C SER A 589 -29.17 28.46 29.10
N GLY A 590 -28.20 27.66 28.68
CA GLY A 590 -26.79 27.83 29.07
C GLY A 590 -25.84 28.22 27.95
N LEU A 591 -26.24 28.06 26.68
CA LEU A 591 -25.46 28.45 25.50
C LEU A 591 -26.17 29.62 24.77
N PRO A 592 -25.41 30.57 24.19
CA PRO A 592 -26.02 31.63 23.37
C PRO A 592 -26.57 31.05 22.07
N ALA A 593 -27.67 31.62 21.57
CA ALA A 593 -28.27 31.23 20.29
C ALA A 593 -27.26 31.37 19.14
N GLY A 594 -27.21 30.38 18.26
CA GLY A 594 -26.23 30.30 17.17
C GLY A 594 -24.86 29.72 17.54
N ALA A 595 -24.61 29.42 18.83
CA ALA A 595 -23.37 28.73 19.21
C ALA A 595 -23.24 27.35 18.55
N VAL A 596 -22.00 26.98 18.23
CA VAL A 596 -21.68 25.67 17.62
C VAL A 596 -21.05 24.76 18.67
N VAL A 597 -21.74 23.67 19.00
CA VAL A 597 -21.30 22.64 19.93
C VAL A 597 -20.13 21.85 19.33
N SER A 598 -19.00 21.82 20.05
CA SER A 598 -17.76 21.14 19.63
C SER A 598 -17.43 19.90 20.47
N SER A 599 -17.99 19.79 21.68
CA SER A 599 -17.88 18.58 22.51
C SER A 599 -19.01 18.50 23.52
N VAL A 600 -19.50 17.30 23.79
CA VAL A 600 -20.53 17.02 24.81
C VAL A 600 -20.04 15.89 25.68
N THR A 601 -20.13 16.01 27.00
CA THR A 601 -19.67 14.98 27.93
C THR A 601 -20.63 14.90 29.11
N LEU A 602 -21.31 13.77 29.27
CA LEU A 602 -22.20 13.52 30.41
C LEU A 602 -21.44 12.75 31.49
N THR A 603 -21.46 13.25 32.73
CA THR A 603 -21.01 12.51 33.91
C THR A 603 -22.19 12.24 34.85
N MET A 604 -22.28 11.01 35.35
CA MET A 604 -23.25 10.61 36.37
C MET A 604 -22.60 9.72 37.43
N ASN A 605 -22.99 9.85 38.70
CA ASN A 605 -22.58 8.92 39.75
C ASN A 605 -23.46 7.67 39.73
N MET A 606 -22.87 6.48 39.59
CA MET A 606 -23.55 5.21 39.83
C MET A 606 -23.32 4.82 41.29
N SER A 607 -24.38 4.87 42.11
CA SER A 607 -24.28 4.67 43.55
C SER A 607 -24.61 3.25 44.02
N ARG A 608 -25.20 2.39 43.16
CA ARG A 608 -25.45 0.97 43.48
C ARG A 608 -25.68 0.09 42.24
N SER A 609 -25.16 -1.14 42.25
CA SER A 609 -25.44 -2.18 41.24
C SER A 609 -25.74 -3.52 41.92
N ILE A 610 -26.52 -4.37 41.24
CA ILE A 610 -26.65 -5.81 41.55
C ILE A 610 -25.96 -6.72 40.51
N GLY A 611 -25.45 -6.12 39.43
CA GLY A 611 -24.79 -6.81 38.32
C GLY A 611 -23.31 -6.51 38.18
N SER A 612 -22.64 -7.35 37.40
CA SER A 612 -21.27 -7.16 36.92
C SER A 612 -21.16 -5.96 35.98
N ASP A 613 -19.95 -5.71 35.48
CA ASP A 613 -19.66 -4.78 34.40
C ASP A 613 -20.64 -4.99 33.23
N ALA A 614 -21.28 -3.89 32.80
CA ALA A 614 -22.24 -3.88 31.71
C ALA A 614 -22.17 -2.53 30.99
N ALA A 615 -22.40 -2.52 29.67
CA ALA A 615 -22.57 -1.28 28.93
C ALA A 615 -23.87 -0.57 29.35
N VAL A 616 -23.83 0.75 29.44
CA VAL A 616 -25.02 1.60 29.54
C VAL A 616 -24.97 2.62 28.40
N GLY A 617 -25.97 2.58 27.53
CA GLY A 617 -26.14 3.47 26.39
C GLY A 617 -27.01 4.68 26.72
N LEU A 618 -26.69 5.83 26.11
CA LEU A 618 -27.56 6.99 26.00
C LEU A 618 -28.24 6.92 24.63
N HIS A 619 -29.57 6.95 24.59
CA HIS A 619 -30.35 6.92 23.36
C HIS A 619 -31.22 8.16 23.27
N ARG A 620 -31.22 8.88 22.14
CA ARG A 620 -32.06 10.07 21.95
C ARG A 620 -33.54 9.71 22.11
N VAL A 621 -34.26 10.38 23.01
CA VAL A 621 -35.72 10.24 23.16
C VAL A 621 -36.42 10.95 22.00
N LEU A 622 -37.48 10.35 21.46
CA LEU A 622 -38.17 10.80 20.25
C LEU A 622 -39.56 11.40 20.50
N ALA A 623 -40.13 11.22 21.70
CA ALA A 623 -41.41 11.79 22.09
C ALA A 623 -41.31 12.56 23.43
N ASP A 624 -42.08 13.64 23.55
CA ASP A 624 -42.15 14.49 24.74
C ASP A 624 -42.65 13.70 25.97
N TRP A 625 -42.07 14.02 27.12
CA TRP A 625 -42.43 13.52 28.44
C TRP A 625 -42.14 14.61 29.47
N GLN A 626 -42.83 14.55 30.59
CA GLN A 626 -42.61 15.47 31.71
C GLN A 626 -42.27 14.64 32.95
N GLU A 627 -41.41 15.16 33.82
CA GLU A 627 -41.02 14.52 35.07
C GLU A 627 -42.21 14.24 35.99
N GLY A 628 -42.29 13.00 36.47
CA GLY A 628 -43.36 12.60 37.39
C GLY A 628 -43.16 13.12 38.81
N ALA A 629 -44.27 13.35 39.52
CA ALA A 629 -44.23 13.91 40.88
C ALA A 629 -43.94 12.86 41.98
N VAL A 630 -43.70 11.60 41.61
CA VAL A 630 -43.68 10.46 42.54
C VAL A 630 -42.28 10.13 43.01
N LYS A 631 -42.15 9.86 44.31
CA LYS A 631 -40.95 9.31 44.93
C LYS A 631 -41.19 7.86 45.33
N GLY A 632 -40.42 6.95 44.74
CA GLY A 632 -40.56 5.52 44.89
C GLY A 632 -40.11 4.95 46.24
N PHE A 633 -40.59 3.75 46.55
CA PHE A 633 -40.28 3.05 47.79
C PHE A 633 -39.11 2.06 47.63
N GLY A 634 -38.61 1.50 48.74
CA GLY A 634 -37.61 0.42 48.70
C GLY A 634 -36.20 0.85 48.28
N ASN A 635 -35.79 2.08 48.58
CA ASN A 635 -34.67 2.79 47.93
C ASN A 635 -34.94 3.04 46.44
N GLU A 636 -36.20 3.35 46.12
CA GLU A 636 -36.73 3.80 44.83
C GLU A 636 -36.68 2.77 43.68
N GLY A 637 -35.89 1.71 43.79
CA GLY A 637 -35.82 0.63 42.78
C GLY A 637 -37.11 -0.19 42.59
N ALA A 638 -38.08 -0.02 43.50
CA ALA A 638 -39.42 -0.59 43.41
C ALA A 638 -40.47 0.38 42.80
N GLY A 639 -40.11 1.64 42.53
CA GLY A 639 -41.03 2.69 42.07
C GLY A 639 -42.05 3.11 43.11
N GLY A 640 -42.96 4.01 42.73
CA GLY A 640 -44.19 4.35 43.45
C GLY A 640 -45.38 4.41 42.49
N ASP A 641 -46.60 4.25 43.01
CA ASP A 641 -47.84 4.34 42.23
C ASP A 641 -47.88 5.66 41.43
N ALA A 642 -47.88 5.58 40.11
CA ALA A 642 -47.88 6.75 39.23
C ALA A 642 -49.22 7.51 39.28
N GLY A 643 -49.14 8.84 39.26
CA GLY A 643 -50.26 9.77 39.16
C GLY A 643 -50.57 10.21 37.72
N GLN A 644 -51.73 10.83 37.51
CA GLN A 644 -52.15 11.34 36.20
C GLN A 644 -51.08 12.29 35.62
N GLY A 645 -50.64 12.03 34.39
CA GLY A 645 -49.59 12.79 33.72
C GLY A 645 -48.17 12.27 33.93
N ASP A 646 -47.90 11.42 34.92
CA ASP A 646 -46.57 10.85 35.14
C ASP A 646 -46.17 9.90 33.99
N PRO A 647 -44.89 9.83 33.60
CA PRO A 647 -44.38 8.87 32.63
C PRO A 647 -44.23 7.49 33.29
N THR A 648 -44.55 6.45 32.51
CA THR A 648 -44.62 5.05 32.92
C THR A 648 -44.11 4.15 31.79
N TRP A 649 -44.02 2.84 32.01
CA TRP A 649 -43.54 1.91 30.98
C TRP A 649 -44.37 1.94 29.69
N THR A 650 -45.69 2.11 29.75
CA THR A 650 -46.56 2.08 28.57
C THR A 650 -47.05 3.45 28.12
N GLN A 651 -46.96 4.48 28.97
CA GLN A 651 -47.53 5.80 28.71
C GLN A 651 -46.53 6.91 29.08
N ARG A 652 -46.28 7.86 28.17
CA ARG A 652 -45.41 9.03 28.41
C ARG A 652 -46.06 10.13 29.24
N ALA A 653 -47.39 10.09 29.35
CA ALA A 653 -48.15 10.80 30.36
C ALA A 653 -49.40 9.97 30.73
N LEU A 654 -49.41 9.39 31.94
CA LEU A 654 -50.45 8.47 32.41
C LEU A 654 -51.87 9.03 32.17
N GLU A 655 -52.77 8.16 31.69
CA GLU A 655 -54.15 8.46 31.26
C GLU A 655 -54.32 9.37 30.02
N THR A 656 -53.25 9.92 29.44
CA THR A 656 -53.37 10.94 28.37
C THR A 656 -52.58 10.66 27.09
N LEU A 657 -51.36 10.12 27.20
CA LEU A 657 -50.46 9.89 26.05
C LEU A 657 -49.70 8.58 26.21
N ASP A 658 -49.86 7.69 25.24
CA ASP A 658 -49.12 6.44 25.13
C ASP A 658 -47.71 6.68 24.55
N TRP A 659 -46.79 5.73 24.75
CA TRP A 659 -45.60 5.55 23.90
C TRP A 659 -46.00 4.73 22.66
N ASP A 660 -45.33 4.92 21.53
CA ASP A 660 -45.47 4.02 20.38
C ASP A 660 -44.90 2.61 20.70
N ALA A 661 -43.88 2.53 21.54
CA ALA A 661 -43.30 1.29 22.06
C ALA A 661 -43.19 1.27 23.60
N PRO A 662 -43.57 0.15 24.28
CA PRO A 662 -43.34 0.00 25.72
C PRO A 662 -41.86 0.14 26.11
N GLY A 663 -41.64 0.91 27.17
CA GLY A 663 -40.33 1.30 27.68
C GLY A 663 -39.73 2.55 27.00
N GLY A 664 -40.55 3.34 26.30
CA GLY A 664 -40.16 4.64 25.74
C GLY A 664 -39.85 4.61 24.24
N ASP A 665 -40.06 5.76 23.59
CA ASP A 665 -39.74 5.98 22.18
C ASP A 665 -38.36 6.63 22.05
N PHE A 666 -37.38 5.88 21.52
CA PHE A 666 -35.98 6.32 21.43
C PHE A 666 -35.28 5.82 20.16
N ALA A 667 -34.19 6.50 19.77
CA ALA A 667 -33.37 6.10 18.64
C ALA A 667 -32.64 4.77 18.92
N PRO A 668 -32.69 3.77 18.02
CA PRO A 668 -32.09 2.46 18.27
C PRO A 668 -30.55 2.48 18.32
N ALA A 669 -29.92 3.47 17.67
CA ALA A 669 -28.49 3.72 17.82
C ALA A 669 -28.23 4.57 19.08
N ALA A 670 -27.29 4.12 19.92
CA ALA A 670 -26.85 4.89 21.08
C ALA A 670 -26.05 6.12 20.64
N SER A 671 -26.39 7.29 21.17
CA SER A 671 -25.62 8.53 21.00
C SER A 671 -24.24 8.42 21.66
N ALA A 672 -24.15 7.74 22.80
CA ALA A 672 -22.89 7.34 23.43
C ALA A 672 -23.10 6.10 24.32
N ALA A 673 -22.04 5.36 24.65
CA ALA A 673 -22.10 4.26 25.61
C ALA A 673 -20.83 4.19 26.47
N VAL A 674 -20.95 3.69 27.70
CA VAL A 674 -19.81 3.45 28.60
C VAL A 674 -20.01 2.15 29.38
N THR A 675 -18.93 1.45 29.71
CA THR A 675 -18.97 0.27 30.59
C THR A 675 -19.06 0.72 32.05
N VAL A 676 -20.13 0.33 32.74
CA VAL A 676 -20.43 0.69 34.13
C VAL A 676 -20.17 -0.49 35.05
N GLN A 677 -19.17 -0.36 35.93
CA GLN A 677 -18.65 -1.39 36.80
C GLN A 677 -19.28 -1.32 38.21
N GLY A 678 -18.46 -1.16 39.26
CA GLY A 678 -18.86 -0.88 40.65
C GLY A 678 -19.19 0.61 40.89
N ALA A 679 -19.56 0.98 42.12
CA ALA A 679 -20.00 2.34 42.41
C ALA A 679 -18.91 3.40 42.15
N GLY A 680 -19.28 4.51 41.53
CA GLY A 680 -18.34 5.57 41.10
C GLY A 680 -18.91 6.50 40.02
N ASN A 681 -18.12 7.47 39.59
CA ASN A 681 -18.49 8.38 38.50
C ASN A 681 -18.19 7.75 37.15
N TYR A 682 -19.16 7.79 36.23
CA TYR A 682 -19.03 7.32 34.86
C TYR A 682 -19.25 8.48 33.89
N THR A 683 -18.48 8.46 32.81
CA THR A 683 -18.47 9.54 31.82
C THR A 683 -18.71 8.98 30.42
N TRP A 684 -19.78 9.45 29.79
CA TRP A 684 -20.03 9.25 28.36
C TRP A 684 -19.26 10.33 27.61
N ASN A 685 -18.16 9.93 26.98
CA ASN A 685 -17.33 10.82 26.19
C ASN A 685 -18.04 11.29 24.91
N SER A 686 -17.64 12.45 24.42
CA SER A 686 -18.19 13.05 23.21
C SER A 686 -18.09 12.15 21.99
N THR A 687 -19.20 12.04 21.25
CA THR A 687 -19.29 11.36 19.96
C THR A 687 -19.89 12.31 18.92
N LYS A 688 -19.82 11.95 17.63
CA LYS A 688 -20.50 12.71 16.57
C LYS A 688 -22.02 12.81 16.81
N GLN A 689 -22.66 11.73 17.29
CA GLN A 689 -24.10 11.73 17.53
C GLN A 689 -24.48 12.54 18.78
N LEU A 690 -23.69 12.46 19.85
CA LEU A 690 -23.96 13.21 21.08
C LEU A 690 -23.83 14.74 20.86
N ILE A 691 -22.88 15.16 20.02
CA ILE A 691 -22.76 16.55 19.53
C ILE A 691 -23.98 16.92 18.66
N ALA A 692 -24.38 16.06 17.71
CA ALA A 692 -25.50 16.34 16.82
C ALA A 692 -26.85 16.47 17.57
N ASP A 693 -27.08 15.62 18.57
CA ASP A 693 -28.25 15.73 19.45
C ASP A 693 -28.25 17.09 20.16
N ALA A 694 -27.16 17.43 20.84
CA ALA A 694 -27.02 18.67 21.59
C ALA A 694 -27.13 19.93 20.71
N GLN A 695 -26.55 19.93 19.51
CA GLN A 695 -26.71 21.02 18.54
C GLN A 695 -28.18 21.14 18.11
N SER A 696 -28.84 20.04 17.76
CA SER A 696 -30.25 20.09 17.33
C SER A 696 -31.19 20.62 18.41
N TRP A 697 -30.87 20.41 19.69
CA TRP A 697 -31.61 20.94 20.84
C TRP A 697 -31.25 22.37 21.23
N LEU A 698 -30.13 22.89 20.75
CA LEU A 698 -29.79 24.31 20.83
C LEU A 698 -30.48 25.09 19.70
N ASP A 699 -30.49 24.51 18.50
CA ASP A 699 -31.10 25.11 17.29
C ASP A 699 -32.63 25.10 17.36
N ASP A 700 -33.24 23.98 17.79
CA ASP A 700 -34.67 23.87 18.09
C ASP A 700 -34.91 23.21 19.47
N PRO A 701 -35.01 24.02 20.53
CA PRO A 701 -35.26 23.54 21.89
C PRO A 701 -36.60 22.81 22.07
N THR A 702 -37.55 22.93 21.13
CA THR A 702 -38.84 22.22 21.22
C THR A 702 -38.70 20.72 20.94
N THR A 703 -37.57 20.29 20.36
CA THR A 703 -37.26 18.87 20.08
C THR A 703 -36.42 18.19 21.16
N ASN A 704 -36.18 18.87 22.29
CA ASN A 704 -35.33 18.41 23.37
C ASN A 704 -36.08 17.56 24.42
N TYR A 705 -36.20 16.28 24.13
CA TYR A 705 -36.75 15.27 25.05
C TYR A 705 -35.65 14.51 25.82
N GLY A 706 -34.38 14.92 25.67
CA GLY A 706 -33.24 14.33 26.36
C GLY A 706 -32.84 12.93 25.88
N TRP A 707 -32.17 12.20 26.78
CA TRP A 707 -31.66 10.85 26.54
C TRP A 707 -32.28 9.82 27.49
N LEU A 708 -32.48 8.62 26.97
CA LEU A 708 -32.83 7.42 27.71
C LEU A 708 -31.55 6.63 28.06
N LEU A 709 -31.42 6.22 29.31
CA LEU A 709 -30.38 5.32 29.80
C LEU A 709 -30.83 3.86 29.66
N GLN A 710 -30.23 3.12 28.74
CA GLN A 710 -30.47 1.69 28.54
C GLN A 710 -29.27 0.87 29.04
N GLY A 711 -29.51 -0.06 29.98
CA GLY A 711 -28.50 -1.02 30.44
C GLY A 711 -28.51 -2.32 29.61
N ASP A 712 -27.76 -3.34 30.04
CA ASP A 712 -27.88 -4.69 29.46
C ASP A 712 -29.22 -5.34 29.85
N GLU A 713 -30.21 -5.26 28.97
CA GLU A 713 -31.54 -5.83 29.20
C GLU A 713 -31.62 -7.34 28.90
N SER A 714 -30.59 -7.91 28.24
CA SER A 714 -30.56 -9.29 27.76
C SER A 714 -30.34 -10.35 28.85
N LYS A 715 -29.92 -9.92 30.05
CA LYS A 715 -29.64 -10.77 31.21
C LYS A 715 -30.35 -10.18 32.43
N SER A 716 -30.82 -11.02 33.35
CA SER A 716 -31.31 -10.55 34.64
C SER A 716 -30.16 -10.11 35.56
N LYS A 717 -30.47 -9.31 36.58
CA LYS A 717 -29.52 -8.77 37.57
C LYS A 717 -28.42 -7.87 36.97
N THR A 718 -28.74 -7.07 35.97
CA THR A 718 -27.81 -6.08 35.38
C THR A 718 -28.03 -4.66 35.91
N ALA A 719 -29.15 -4.43 36.62
CA ALA A 719 -29.61 -3.11 37.05
C ALA A 719 -28.52 -2.25 37.74
N LYS A 720 -28.36 -1.03 37.22
CA LYS A 720 -27.54 0.06 37.73
C LYS A 720 -28.43 1.15 38.29
N ARG A 721 -28.03 1.74 39.42
CA ARG A 721 -28.67 2.89 40.05
C ARG A 721 -27.74 4.09 40.00
N PHE A 722 -28.16 5.12 39.30
CA PHE A 722 -27.48 6.41 39.22
C PHE A 722 -28.13 7.40 40.19
N ASP A 723 -27.37 8.40 40.62
CA ASP A 723 -27.90 9.53 41.39
C ASP A 723 -28.57 10.54 40.43
N SER A 724 -29.77 11.00 40.80
CA SER A 724 -30.62 11.96 40.06
C SER A 724 -30.23 13.42 40.31
N LYS A 725 -30.92 14.37 39.67
CA LYS A 725 -30.87 15.80 40.00
C LYS A 725 -31.35 16.12 41.42
N ASP A 726 -32.23 15.32 42.01
CA ASP A 726 -32.75 15.51 43.37
C ASP A 726 -31.91 14.83 44.46
N ASN A 727 -30.78 14.23 44.08
CA ASN A 727 -29.82 13.74 45.05
C ASN A 727 -29.34 14.88 45.98
N PRO A 728 -29.28 14.70 47.31
CA PRO A 728 -28.86 15.74 48.23
C PRO A 728 -27.36 16.09 48.13
N THR A 729 -26.55 15.25 47.49
CA THR A 729 -25.13 15.52 47.23
C THR A 729 -24.97 16.12 45.83
N GLU A 730 -24.84 17.44 45.76
CA GLU A 730 -24.78 18.19 44.49
C GLU A 730 -23.71 17.65 43.53
N GLY A 731 -22.52 17.32 44.05
CA GLY A 731 -21.41 16.76 43.26
C GLY A 731 -21.62 15.33 42.71
N ASN A 732 -22.71 14.66 43.06
CA ASN A 732 -23.11 13.36 42.49
C ASN A 732 -24.15 13.49 41.37
N ARG A 733 -24.80 14.65 41.23
CA ARG A 733 -25.91 14.86 40.29
C ARG A 733 -25.44 14.74 38.83
N PRO A 734 -26.33 14.40 37.88
CA PRO A 734 -25.99 14.37 36.46
C PRO A 734 -25.50 15.74 35.98
N ALA A 735 -24.31 15.76 35.36
CA ALA A 735 -23.67 16.97 34.86
C ALA A 735 -23.25 16.80 33.39
N LEU A 736 -23.75 17.68 32.54
CA LEU A 736 -23.44 17.73 31.11
C LEU A 736 -22.46 18.89 30.84
N LEU A 737 -21.21 18.57 30.58
CA LEU A 737 -20.21 19.52 30.10
C LEU A 737 -20.36 19.68 28.58
N VAL A 738 -20.70 20.88 28.14
CA VAL A 738 -20.79 21.26 26.73
C VAL A 738 -19.67 22.25 26.42
N LYS A 739 -18.83 21.92 25.43
CA LYS A 739 -17.89 22.88 24.82
C LYS A 739 -18.46 23.40 23.52
N TYR A 740 -18.29 24.69 23.27
CA TYR A 740 -18.88 25.36 22.11
C TYR A 740 -18.05 26.57 21.64
N TYR A 741 -18.28 26.97 20.40
CA TYR A 741 -17.84 28.26 19.86
C TYR A 741 -19.01 29.25 19.84
N ALA A 742 -18.73 30.52 20.10
CA ALA A 742 -19.71 31.57 19.86
C ALA A 742 -20.03 31.65 18.35
N GLY A 743 -21.31 31.80 18.02
CA GLY A 743 -21.79 32.02 16.65
C GLY A 743 -21.71 33.46 16.20
#